data_AF-N9PI98-F1
#
_entry.id   AF-N9PI98-F1
#
_cell.length_a   1.000
_cell.length_b   1.000
_cell.length_c   1.000
_cell.angle_alpha   90.00
_cell.angle_beta   90.00
_cell.angle_gamma   90.00
#
_symmetry.space_group_name_H-M   'P 1'
#
loop_
_entity.id
_entity.type
_entity.pdbx_description
1 polymer ?
#
loop_
_entity_poly.entity_id
_entity_poly.type
_entity_poly.pdbx_seq_one_letter_code
_entity_poly.pdbx_strand_id
1 'polypeptide(L)'
;MKKQFKDSLFGEAKTMNHAFRQFSMAAVAIAVMQVASAQVSMTNIVPMSLADQGTEIRVMFNGLPPQPQAYQLEQPARLILDFDKAQQSLKQNSIPVSTAEASSVEVASDDQRSRVIVNLKDAGAFTTRVEGNTFVLKINSAKPTAVNVPAAVTRQLQQGVSNIGFQRGSQGEGLVVIDLLGNNTPVDVQQQGSKIVVRTMGNKIPTHLARRLNTNDFATPVASVDAYNDKGNGVITIQSAGSYEYMAYQAENKLTISLKRPVDNSPTKAKAHTYTGNKISLDFQDIEVRRVLQLLADFTGINMVAADTVQGNITLRLKDVPWDQALDIVLKTKNLDKRRNGNVIWIAPVSELIKAEEEEAKALAQSVKLAPLQTEYIKLNYAKATDLEKLITQGKNVNNNNNASSGSISNDTLAGGLLSPRGTISVDPRTNTLIVNDTSQKIDQIRKMVDLLDVSVKQVMIEARIVSASTDFTKEMGVKWGILSQGITNNNDLLVGGSDKTLWNLRDPQKNSDTGGWKYEIERPDNLNVDLGAVTPGASRIAFGLISLSDFMLDLELSAVQADGYGEVISTPKVMTADKQPAKIESGKKIPYTSSTGGGANAVPKTEFIDATLSLDVTPSITPDGKVMMKLNITKDSQSTPTPTGQLTINKNQIDTNVLVDNGETVVLGGIFEQENISSQVKVPFLGDLPYVGRLFRRDLKTDNKRELLIFVTPRIVNDTLTRNH
;
A
#
# COMPACT_ATOMS: atom_id res chain seq x y z
N MET A 1 19.37 -40.01 -34.08
CA MET A 1 20.74 -39.57 -33.67
C MET A 1 20.75 -39.51 -32.14
N LYS A 2 21.18 -40.57 -31.44
CA LYS A 2 22.50 -40.72 -30.76
C LYS A 2 22.88 -39.46 -29.97
N LYS A 3 22.75 -39.46 -28.63
CA LYS A 3 23.72 -39.92 -27.60
C LYS A 3 25.03 -39.09 -27.57
N GLN A 4 25.48 -38.81 -26.33
CA GLN A 4 26.69 -38.11 -25.86
C GLN A 4 26.45 -36.60 -25.63
N PHE A 5 26.74 -35.96 -24.49
CA PHE A 5 27.76 -36.20 -23.47
C PHE A 5 27.23 -35.92 -22.05
N LYS A 6 27.24 -36.96 -21.21
CA LYS A 6 27.33 -36.91 -19.75
C LYS A 6 28.52 -37.81 -19.42
N ASP A 7 29.40 -37.35 -18.53
CA ASP A 7 30.65 -37.97 -18.05
C ASP A 7 31.93 -37.25 -18.49
N SER A 8 32.39 -36.33 -17.65
CA SER A 8 33.82 -36.08 -17.43
C SER A 8 34.06 -35.72 -15.95
N LEU A 9 33.76 -36.68 -15.07
CA LEU A 9 34.39 -36.78 -13.76
C LEU A 9 35.78 -37.39 -14.00
N PHE A 10 36.80 -36.55 -14.13
CA PHE A 10 38.19 -36.95 -13.90
C PHE A 10 38.27 -37.37 -12.41
N GLY A 11 38.74 -38.54 -12.01
CA GLY A 11 39.68 -39.44 -12.65
C GLY A 11 40.71 -39.79 -11.59
N GLU A 12 40.55 -40.96 -10.96
CA GLU A 12 41.49 -41.50 -9.98
C GLU A 12 42.90 -41.61 -10.56
N ALA A 13 43.90 -41.23 -9.76
CA ALA A 13 45.29 -41.59 -9.98
C ALA A 13 45.91 -42.12 -8.67
N LYS A 14 46.03 -43.44 -8.63
CA LYS A 14 47.18 -44.25 -8.19
C LYS A 14 47.72 -44.13 -6.76
N THR A 15 47.80 -45.30 -6.15
CA THR A 15 48.43 -45.68 -4.88
C THR A 15 49.97 -45.52 -4.89
N MET A 16 50.56 -44.97 -3.81
CA MET A 16 51.73 -45.53 -3.12
C MET A 16 52.18 -44.75 -1.86
N ASN A 17 52.58 -45.53 -0.84
CA ASN A 17 53.47 -45.29 0.32
C ASN A 17 53.03 -44.46 1.54
N HIS A 18 52.63 -45.20 2.58
CA HIS A 18 52.31 -44.75 3.95
C HIS A 18 53.50 -44.36 4.83
N ALA A 19 54.75 -44.50 4.37
CA ALA A 19 55.95 -44.25 5.19
C ALA A 19 56.43 -42.79 5.22
N PHE A 20 55.93 -41.92 4.33
CA PHE A 20 56.36 -40.50 4.27
C PHE A 20 55.47 -39.55 5.09
N ARG A 21 54.39 -40.08 5.69
CA ARG A 21 53.35 -39.30 6.36
C ARG A 21 53.59 -39.10 7.87
N GLN A 22 54.57 -39.81 8.45
CA GLN A 22 54.88 -39.73 9.88
C GLN A 22 56.07 -38.82 10.20
N PHE A 23 56.90 -38.43 9.23
CA PHE A 23 58.04 -37.53 9.46
C PHE A 23 57.71 -36.04 9.20
N SER A 24 56.64 -35.73 8.45
CA SER A 24 56.19 -34.35 8.20
C SER A 24 55.27 -33.78 9.28
N MET A 25 54.70 -34.61 10.16
CA MET A 25 53.80 -34.16 11.24
C MET A 25 54.54 -33.65 12.49
N ALA A 26 55.82 -34.01 12.69
CA ALA A 26 56.61 -33.54 13.82
C ALA A 26 57.31 -32.19 13.56
N ALA A 27 57.66 -31.88 12.31
CA ALA A 27 58.32 -30.63 11.94
C ALA A 27 57.36 -29.45 11.75
N VAL A 28 56.07 -29.70 11.48
CA VAL A 28 55.04 -28.65 11.34
C VAL A 28 54.47 -28.21 12.70
N ALA A 29 54.57 -29.04 13.75
CA ALA A 29 54.09 -28.69 15.08
C ALA A 29 54.99 -27.69 15.84
N ILE A 30 56.27 -27.55 15.47
CA ILE A 30 57.22 -26.64 16.14
C ILE A 30 57.44 -25.32 15.36
N ALA A 31 56.97 -25.22 14.11
CA ALA A 31 57.03 -23.98 13.31
C ALA A 31 55.79 -23.08 13.41
N VAL A 32 54.74 -23.48 14.15
CA VAL A 32 53.48 -22.71 14.27
C VAL A 32 53.46 -21.76 15.48
N MET A 33 54.52 -21.72 16.31
CA MET A 33 54.58 -20.80 17.46
C MET A 33 55.35 -19.49 17.22
N GLN A 34 55.86 -19.25 16.01
CA GLN A 34 56.47 -17.96 15.64
C GLN A 34 56.17 -17.56 14.20
N VAL A 35 54.92 -17.20 13.91
CA VAL A 35 54.64 -16.18 12.89
C VAL A 35 54.11 -14.97 13.63
N ALA A 36 55.02 -14.03 13.85
CA ALA A 36 54.73 -12.69 14.27
C ALA A 36 53.59 -12.11 13.42
N SER A 37 52.74 -11.33 14.07
CA SER A 37 51.68 -10.50 13.49
C SER A 37 52.25 -9.59 12.39
N ALA A 38 52.33 -10.08 11.17
CA ALA A 38 52.56 -9.27 10.00
C ALA A 38 51.32 -8.38 9.81
N GLN A 39 51.48 -7.06 9.94
CA GLN A 39 50.41 -6.11 9.67
C GLN A 39 50.00 -6.25 8.20
N VAL A 40 48.74 -6.62 7.99
CA VAL A 40 48.15 -6.78 6.65
C VAL A 40 47.85 -5.39 6.10
N SER A 41 48.21 -5.11 4.85
CA SER A 41 47.98 -3.79 4.21
C SER A 41 47.20 -3.90 2.90
N MET A 42 46.34 -2.92 2.65
CA MET A 42 45.59 -2.77 1.40
C MET A 42 46.53 -2.27 0.30
N THR A 43 46.67 -3.06 -0.77
CA THR A 43 47.60 -2.79 -1.87
C THR A 43 46.91 -2.21 -3.09
N ASN A 44 45.66 -2.59 -3.37
CA ASN A 44 44.92 -2.09 -4.53
C ASN A 44 43.40 -2.18 -4.34
N ILE A 45 42.63 -1.32 -5.03
CA ILE A 45 41.17 -1.40 -5.10
C ILE A 45 40.73 -1.26 -6.55
N VAL A 46 39.96 -2.23 -7.04
CA VAL A 46 39.47 -2.27 -8.42
C VAL A 46 37.94 -2.36 -8.42
N PRO A 47 37.23 -1.29 -8.82
CA PRO A 47 35.80 -1.37 -9.11
C PRO A 47 35.57 -1.99 -10.49
N MET A 48 34.59 -2.88 -10.60
CA MET A 48 34.16 -3.51 -11.85
C MET A 48 32.63 -3.55 -11.92
N SER A 49 32.08 -3.23 -13.09
CA SER A 49 30.64 -3.32 -13.36
C SER A 49 30.37 -4.64 -14.08
N LEU A 50 29.44 -5.45 -13.56
CA LEU A 50 28.97 -6.65 -14.26
C LEU A 50 27.56 -6.35 -14.81
N ALA A 51 27.38 -6.51 -16.13
CA ALA A 51 26.08 -6.38 -16.76
C ALA A 51 25.07 -7.31 -16.07
N ASP A 52 23.97 -6.71 -15.59
CA ASP A 52 22.85 -7.38 -14.90
C ASP A 52 23.17 -8.03 -13.53
N GLN A 53 24.36 -7.81 -12.96
CA GLN A 53 24.75 -8.38 -11.66
C GLN A 53 25.28 -7.37 -10.64
N GLY A 54 25.12 -6.07 -10.89
CA GLY A 54 25.51 -5.01 -9.97
C GLY A 54 27.00 -4.67 -10.01
N THR A 55 27.44 -3.93 -8.99
CA THR A 55 28.81 -3.41 -8.89
C THR A 55 29.66 -4.28 -7.98
N GLU A 56 30.81 -4.73 -8.47
CA GLU A 56 31.77 -5.49 -7.68
C GLU A 56 33.02 -4.65 -7.41
N ILE A 57 33.48 -4.61 -6.16
CA ILE A 57 34.64 -3.85 -5.70
C ILE A 57 35.61 -4.85 -5.08
N ARG A 58 36.78 -5.00 -5.69
CA ARG A 58 37.84 -5.91 -5.24
C ARG A 58 38.92 -5.13 -4.52
N VAL A 59 39.09 -5.39 -3.22
CA VAL A 59 40.14 -4.82 -2.37
C VAL A 59 41.22 -5.89 -2.16
N MET A 60 42.42 -5.62 -2.67
CA MET A 60 43.56 -6.53 -2.59
C MET A 60 44.41 -6.22 -1.38
N PHE A 61 44.88 -7.25 -0.69
CA PHE A 61 45.75 -7.15 0.48
C PHE A 61 47.07 -7.90 0.25
N ASN A 62 48.13 -7.50 0.96
CA ASN A 62 49.42 -8.22 0.96
C ASN A 62 49.41 -9.52 1.78
N GLY A 63 48.31 -9.82 2.48
CA GLY A 63 48.09 -10.99 3.33
C GLY A 63 46.62 -11.40 3.36
N LEU A 64 46.25 -12.32 4.26
CA LEU A 64 44.85 -12.72 4.43
C LEU A 64 44.06 -11.53 5.03
N PRO A 65 43.01 -11.02 4.37
CA PRO A 65 42.29 -9.85 4.86
C PRO A 65 41.54 -10.14 6.17
N PRO A 66 41.60 -9.24 7.16
CA PRO A 66 40.75 -9.34 8.34
C PRO A 66 39.28 -9.13 7.95
N GLN A 67 38.36 -9.75 8.69
CA GLN A 67 36.93 -9.58 8.42
C GLN A 67 36.48 -8.15 8.79
N PRO A 68 35.90 -7.38 7.85
CA PRO A 68 35.50 -6.01 8.14
C PRO A 68 34.18 -5.94 8.91
N GLN A 69 34.05 -4.92 9.76
CA GLN A 69 32.77 -4.48 10.29
C GLN A 69 32.08 -3.61 9.24
N ALA A 70 30.94 -4.08 8.72
CA ALA A 70 30.19 -3.38 7.68
C ALA A 70 28.94 -2.70 8.27
N TYR A 71 28.73 -1.41 7.98
CA TYR A 71 27.51 -0.71 8.32
C TYR A 71 27.16 0.33 7.25
N GLN A 72 25.87 0.58 7.04
CA GLN A 72 25.38 1.43 5.97
C GLN A 72 24.60 2.63 6.55
N LEU A 73 24.85 3.83 6.04
CA LEU A 73 24.12 5.05 6.34
C LEU A 73 23.19 5.36 5.17
N GLU A 74 21.98 5.85 5.45
CA GLU A 74 20.97 6.13 4.40
C GLU A 74 20.96 7.60 3.94
N GLN A 75 21.47 8.55 4.74
CA GLN A 75 21.47 9.98 4.39
C GLN A 75 22.80 10.67 4.78
N PRO A 76 23.75 10.86 3.83
CA PRO A 76 23.79 10.32 2.46
C PRO A 76 24.09 8.81 2.42
N ALA A 77 23.67 8.13 1.35
CA ALA A 77 23.84 6.69 1.17
C ALA A 77 25.34 6.30 1.13
N ARG A 78 25.85 5.67 2.19
CA ARG A 78 27.26 5.27 2.32
C ARG A 78 27.38 3.89 2.94
N LEU A 79 28.18 3.01 2.35
CA LEU A 79 28.57 1.73 2.95
C LEU A 79 29.97 1.85 3.51
N ILE A 80 30.11 1.65 4.82
CA ILE A 80 31.39 1.78 5.54
C ILE A 80 31.86 0.39 5.96
N LEU A 81 33.10 0.07 5.63
CA LEU A 81 33.78 -1.18 5.95
C LEU A 81 35.04 -0.86 6.79
N ASP A 82 35.01 -1.22 8.06
CA ASP A 82 36.13 -1.03 8.99
C ASP A 82 36.93 -2.34 9.11
N PHE A 83 38.18 -2.33 8.64
CA PHE A 83 39.13 -3.43 8.73
C PHE A 83 40.07 -3.21 9.92
N ASP A 84 39.90 -4.00 10.98
CA ASP A 84 40.76 -3.95 12.18
C ASP A 84 42.15 -4.52 11.89
N LYS A 85 43.20 -3.86 12.40
CA LYS A 85 44.62 -4.21 12.21
C LYS A 85 45.10 -4.25 10.74
N ALA A 86 44.39 -3.56 9.84
CA ALA A 86 44.81 -3.40 8.45
C ALA A 86 45.32 -1.97 8.19
N GLN A 87 46.49 -1.84 7.56
CA GLN A 87 47.06 -0.56 7.14
C GLN A 87 46.73 -0.25 5.66
N GLN A 88 46.84 1.01 5.24
CA GLN A 88 46.61 1.43 3.86
C GLN A 88 47.94 1.75 3.16
N SER A 89 48.14 1.20 1.95
CA SER A 89 49.32 1.46 1.09
C SER A 89 48.92 1.80 -0.35
N LEU A 90 47.75 2.41 -0.54
CA LEU A 90 47.23 2.78 -1.87
C LEU A 90 47.87 4.11 -2.32
N LYS A 91 48.07 4.26 -3.64
CA LYS A 91 48.60 5.50 -4.23
C LYS A 91 47.61 6.67 -4.15
N GLN A 92 46.31 6.38 -4.02
CA GLN A 92 45.22 7.36 -3.99
C GLN A 92 44.18 6.92 -2.96
N ASN A 93 43.67 7.88 -2.18
CA ASN A 93 42.70 7.63 -1.10
C ASN A 93 41.24 7.77 -1.57
N SER A 94 41.01 8.25 -2.79
CA SER A 94 39.68 8.36 -3.39
C SER A 94 39.73 7.84 -4.82
N ILE A 95 38.84 6.89 -5.13
CA ILE A 95 38.77 6.17 -6.39
C ILE A 95 37.35 6.37 -6.95
N PRO A 96 37.17 7.03 -8.10
CA PRO A 96 35.85 7.25 -8.69
C PRO A 96 35.26 5.92 -9.19
N VAL A 97 33.94 5.73 -8.99
CA VAL A 97 33.21 4.54 -9.45
C VAL A 97 32.03 5.00 -10.30
N SER A 98 32.10 4.79 -11.61
CA SER A 98 31.06 5.23 -12.56
C SER A 98 30.01 4.14 -12.83
N THR A 99 29.39 3.61 -11.78
CA THR A 99 28.41 2.50 -11.88
C THR A 99 26.99 2.94 -11.54
N ALA A 100 26.00 2.06 -11.74
CA ALA A 100 24.61 2.34 -11.39
C ALA A 100 24.42 2.36 -9.85
N GLU A 101 25.19 1.57 -9.11
CA GLU A 101 25.01 1.39 -7.66
C GLU A 101 25.93 2.27 -6.79
N ALA A 102 27.17 2.53 -7.22
CA ALA A 102 28.16 3.30 -6.46
C ALA A 102 28.73 4.49 -7.26
N SER A 103 29.13 5.55 -6.54
CA SER A 103 29.67 6.81 -7.09
C SER A 103 31.18 7.00 -6.85
N SER A 104 31.68 6.63 -5.67
CA SER A 104 33.13 6.63 -5.38
C SER A 104 33.47 5.70 -4.21
N VAL A 105 34.74 5.33 -4.09
CA VAL A 105 35.31 4.61 -2.95
C VAL A 105 36.39 5.47 -2.33
N GLU A 106 36.27 5.74 -1.04
CA GLU A 106 37.25 6.47 -0.24
C GLU A 106 37.87 5.53 0.78
N VAL A 107 39.16 5.71 1.07
CA VAL A 107 39.88 4.92 2.07
C VAL A 107 40.58 5.86 3.04
N ALA A 108 40.31 5.69 4.33
CA ALA A 108 40.97 6.39 5.42
C ALA A 108 41.55 5.36 6.39
N SER A 109 42.80 5.54 6.83
CA SER A 109 43.44 4.62 7.79
C SER A 109 43.91 5.39 9.01
N ASP A 110 43.79 4.76 10.17
CA ASP A 110 44.45 5.16 11.42
C ASP A 110 45.43 4.05 11.87
N ASP A 111 46.08 4.20 13.03
CA ASP A 111 47.06 3.24 13.54
C ASP A 111 46.46 1.86 13.90
N GLN A 112 45.12 1.78 14.05
CA GLN A 112 44.41 0.57 14.50
C GLN A 112 43.52 -0.04 13.42
N ARG A 113 42.96 0.75 12.50
CA ARG A 113 41.99 0.29 11.48
C ARG A 113 42.10 1.06 10.17
N SER A 114 41.73 0.38 9.09
CA SER A 114 41.49 0.99 7.78
C SER A 114 40.01 0.96 7.45
N ARG A 115 39.44 2.12 7.14
CA ARG A 115 38.04 2.34 6.81
C ARG A 115 37.90 2.56 5.30
N VAL A 116 37.13 1.70 4.65
CA VAL A 116 36.71 1.86 3.25
C VAL A 116 35.28 2.39 3.24
N ILE A 117 35.05 3.55 2.64
CA ILE A 117 33.75 4.22 2.50
C ILE A 117 33.35 4.16 1.04
N VAL A 118 32.30 3.41 0.73
CA VAL A 118 31.70 3.39 -0.61
C VAL A 118 30.53 4.36 -0.61
N ASN A 119 30.62 5.45 -1.37
CA ASN A 119 29.50 6.35 -1.59
C ASN A 119 28.54 5.68 -2.58
N LEU A 120 27.33 5.38 -2.12
CA LEU A 120 26.29 4.72 -2.91
C LEU A 120 25.37 5.78 -3.53
N LYS A 121 24.76 5.45 -4.68
CA LYS A 121 23.69 6.29 -5.24
C LYS A 121 22.38 6.09 -4.49
N ASP A 122 22.08 4.83 -4.17
CA ASP A 122 20.90 4.41 -3.38
C ASP A 122 21.31 3.33 -2.37
N ALA A 123 20.54 3.18 -1.29
CA ALA A 123 20.76 2.12 -0.32
C ALA A 123 20.44 0.74 -0.95
N GLY A 124 21.44 -0.13 -1.08
CA GLY A 124 21.32 -1.43 -1.75
C GLY A 124 21.78 -2.62 -0.90
N ALA A 125 21.36 -3.82 -1.28
CA ALA A 125 21.85 -5.05 -0.64
C ALA A 125 23.28 -5.34 -1.11
N PHE A 126 24.18 -5.67 -0.19
CA PHE A 126 25.55 -6.02 -0.51
C PHE A 126 25.93 -7.40 0.04
N THR A 127 26.88 -8.05 -0.62
CA THR A 127 27.48 -9.31 -0.18
C THR A 127 28.98 -9.17 -0.17
N THR A 128 29.64 -9.77 0.81
CA THR A 128 31.09 -9.74 0.96
C THR A 128 31.63 -11.17 0.94
N ARG A 129 32.76 -11.37 0.28
CA ARG A 129 33.48 -12.65 0.30
C ARG A 129 34.98 -12.40 0.27
N VAL A 130 35.75 -13.31 0.83
CA VAL A 130 37.20 -13.30 0.76
C VAL A 130 37.65 -14.39 -0.19
N GLU A 131 38.36 -14.01 -1.26
CA GLU A 131 38.97 -14.91 -2.24
C GLU A 131 40.49 -14.78 -2.16
N GLY A 132 41.13 -15.68 -1.39
CA GLY A 132 42.58 -15.60 -1.12
C GLY A 132 42.95 -14.31 -0.41
N ASN A 133 43.80 -13.50 -1.04
CA ASN A 133 44.24 -12.19 -0.55
C ASN A 133 43.34 -11.02 -1.00
N THR A 134 42.20 -11.31 -1.64
CA THR A 134 41.28 -10.29 -2.15
C THR A 134 39.96 -10.34 -1.39
N PHE A 135 39.54 -9.20 -0.85
CA PHE A 135 38.19 -8.99 -0.36
C PHE A 135 37.31 -8.49 -1.50
N VAL A 136 36.19 -9.17 -1.75
CA VAL A 136 35.26 -8.85 -2.82
C VAL A 136 33.96 -8.38 -2.19
N LEU A 137 33.57 -7.15 -2.49
CA LEU A 137 32.29 -6.55 -2.15
C LEU A 137 31.42 -6.52 -3.41
N LYS A 138 30.25 -7.14 -3.39
CA LYS A 138 29.27 -7.07 -4.47
C LYS A 138 28.05 -6.31 -3.99
N ILE A 139 27.69 -5.24 -4.68
CA ILE A 139 26.57 -4.35 -4.37
C ILE A 139 25.51 -4.56 -5.45
N ASN A 140 24.32 -5.00 -5.01
CA ASN A 140 23.18 -5.21 -5.88
C ASN A 140 22.17 -4.07 -5.66
N SER A 141 21.61 -3.57 -6.76
CA SER A 141 20.43 -2.72 -6.70
C SER A 141 19.28 -3.49 -6.04
N ALA A 142 18.70 -2.94 -4.98
CA ALA A 142 17.60 -3.58 -4.25
C ALA A 142 16.32 -3.60 -5.12
N LYS A 143 16.11 -4.70 -5.84
CA LYS A 143 14.81 -5.09 -6.38
C LYS A 143 14.40 -6.41 -5.73
N PRO A 144 13.27 -6.48 -5.03
CA PRO A 144 12.87 -7.71 -4.35
C PRO A 144 12.45 -8.74 -5.39
N THR A 145 13.22 -9.82 -5.52
CA THR A 145 12.76 -11.06 -6.18
C THR A 145 12.78 -12.17 -5.15
N ALA A 146 11.58 -12.66 -4.82
CA ALA A 146 11.41 -13.81 -3.96
C ALA A 146 11.85 -15.08 -4.71
N VAL A 147 12.80 -15.83 -4.14
CA VAL A 147 13.05 -17.22 -4.52
C VAL A 147 13.21 -18.05 -3.25
N ASN A 148 12.32 -19.03 -3.09
CA ASN A 148 12.33 -20.05 -2.05
C ASN A 148 13.54 -21.00 -2.23
N VAL A 149 14.33 -21.20 -1.18
CA VAL A 149 15.23 -22.35 -1.03
C VAL A 149 15.14 -22.86 0.43
N PRO A 150 14.99 -24.17 0.67
CA PRO A 150 14.80 -24.72 2.01
C PRO A 150 16.09 -24.70 2.85
N ALA A 151 15.88 -24.74 4.17
CA ALA A 151 16.82 -24.40 5.23
C ALA A 151 18.10 -25.25 5.30
N ALA A 152 19.23 -24.56 5.47
CA ALA A 152 20.41 -25.06 6.17
C ALA A 152 20.62 -24.22 7.43
N VAL A 153 20.73 -24.91 8.57
CA VAL A 153 20.76 -24.36 9.93
C VAL A 153 22.09 -23.64 10.16
N THR A 154 22.14 -22.33 9.95
CA THR A 154 23.16 -21.44 10.53
C THR A 154 22.57 -20.83 11.80
N ARG A 155 23.27 -21.00 12.93
CA ARG A 155 22.92 -20.40 14.23
C ARG A 155 22.80 -18.88 14.06
N GLN A 156 21.57 -18.39 13.99
CA GLN A 156 21.27 -16.97 14.05
C GLN A 156 21.71 -16.44 15.41
N LEU A 157 22.40 -15.29 15.43
CA LEU A 157 22.50 -14.50 16.66
C LEU A 157 21.07 -14.33 17.19
N GLN A 158 20.82 -14.81 18.41
CA GLN A 158 19.50 -14.75 19.02
C GLN A 158 19.12 -13.29 19.20
N GLN A 159 18.23 -12.80 18.35
CA GLN A 159 17.58 -11.50 18.49
C GLN A 159 16.17 -11.73 19.03
N GLY A 160 15.67 -10.79 19.83
CA GLY A 160 14.33 -10.88 20.39
C GLY A 160 14.24 -10.48 21.86
N VAL A 161 13.08 -10.69 22.46
CA VAL A 161 12.77 -10.30 23.83
C VAL A 161 12.95 -11.49 24.76
N SER A 162 13.83 -11.36 25.75
CA SER A 162 14.08 -12.38 26.78
C SER A 162 13.16 -12.22 27.98
N ASN A 163 12.78 -10.99 28.35
CA ASN A 163 11.96 -10.74 29.53
C ASN A 163 11.29 -9.35 29.45
N ILE A 164 10.15 -9.21 30.12
CA ILE A 164 9.41 -7.94 30.27
C ILE A 164 9.08 -7.79 31.75
N GLY A 165 9.75 -6.83 32.39
CA GLY A 165 9.60 -6.50 33.80
C GLY A 165 9.01 -5.10 34.01
N PHE A 166 8.39 -4.92 35.16
CA PHE A 166 7.95 -3.61 35.64
C PHE A 166 8.49 -3.39 37.05
N GLN A 167 9.01 -2.20 37.30
CA GLN A 167 9.47 -1.77 38.62
C GLN A 167 9.10 -0.31 38.87
N ARG A 168 8.86 0.03 40.14
CA ARG A 168 8.64 1.42 40.55
C ARG A 168 9.98 2.08 40.84
N GLY A 169 10.28 3.19 40.16
CA GLY A 169 11.47 3.99 40.41
C GLY A 169 11.38 4.80 41.70
N SER A 170 12.52 5.31 42.19
CA SER A 170 12.61 6.05 43.46
C SER A 170 11.81 7.36 43.45
N GLN A 171 11.60 7.96 42.28
CA GLN A 171 10.84 9.19 42.07
C GLN A 171 9.34 8.93 41.77
N GLY A 172 8.86 7.70 41.94
CA GLY A 172 7.46 7.34 41.65
C GLY A 172 7.13 7.18 40.17
N GLU A 173 8.15 7.20 39.31
CA GLU A 173 8.06 6.82 37.90
C GLU A 173 7.86 5.30 37.74
N GLY A 174 7.14 4.91 36.70
CA GLY A 174 7.00 3.50 36.31
C GLY A 174 8.08 3.15 35.30
N LEU A 175 8.96 2.22 35.66
CA LEU A 175 10.04 1.74 34.80
C LEU A 175 9.60 0.39 34.20
N VAL A 176 9.38 0.38 32.87
CA VAL A 176 9.20 -0.85 32.11
C VAL A 176 10.56 -1.25 31.55
N VAL A 177 11.06 -2.42 31.96
CA VAL A 177 12.38 -2.94 31.57
C VAL A 177 12.17 -4.15 30.67
N ILE A 178 12.66 -4.04 29.44
CA ILE A 178 12.59 -5.10 28.44
C ILE A 178 14.01 -5.62 28.22
N ASP A 179 14.27 -6.85 28.65
CA ASP A 179 15.56 -7.51 28.42
C ASP A 179 15.58 -8.08 27.00
N LEU A 180 16.56 -7.67 26.20
CA LEU A 180 16.76 -8.04 24.79
C LEU A 180 17.85 -9.11 24.69
N LEU A 181 17.67 -10.10 23.82
CA LEU A 181 18.61 -11.20 23.60
C LEU A 181 19.93 -10.75 22.94
N GLY A 182 19.94 -9.58 22.31
CA GLY A 182 21.14 -8.95 21.76
C GLY A 182 21.01 -7.43 21.69
N ASN A 183 22.13 -6.71 21.87
CA ASN A 183 22.20 -5.24 21.77
C ASN A 183 21.80 -4.71 20.37
N ASN A 184 21.85 -5.55 19.34
CA ASN A 184 21.41 -5.21 17.98
C ASN A 184 19.94 -5.61 17.68
N THR A 185 19.09 -5.79 18.69
CA THR A 185 17.66 -6.07 18.46
C THR A 185 16.96 -4.78 18.05
N PRO A 186 16.40 -4.66 16.83
CA PRO A 186 15.75 -3.43 16.38
C PRO A 186 14.41 -3.25 17.10
N VAL A 187 14.30 -2.17 17.89
CA VAL A 187 13.09 -1.81 18.61
C VAL A 187 12.64 -0.39 18.23
N ASP A 188 11.38 -0.26 17.85
CA ASP A 188 10.72 1.02 17.57
C ASP A 188 9.80 1.38 18.75
N VAL A 189 9.92 2.59 19.29
CA VAL A 189 9.12 3.07 20.42
C VAL A 189 8.31 4.27 19.95
N GLN A 190 6.99 4.11 19.88
CA GLN A 190 6.09 5.16 19.42
C GLN A 190 5.04 5.50 20.47
N GLN A 191 4.77 6.80 20.62
CA GLN A 191 3.65 7.27 21.43
C GLN A 191 2.38 7.31 20.58
N GLN A 192 1.33 6.60 21.03
CA GLN A 192 0.02 6.59 20.36
C GLN A 192 -1.07 6.99 21.38
N GLY A 193 -1.22 8.31 21.60
CA GLY A 193 -2.20 8.85 22.56
C GLY A 193 -1.86 8.47 24.01
N SER A 194 -2.77 7.77 24.70
CA SER A 194 -2.61 7.36 26.10
C SER A 194 -1.76 6.10 26.31
N LYS A 195 -1.22 5.51 25.24
CA LYS A 195 -0.39 4.31 25.27
C LYS A 195 0.94 4.53 24.53
N ILE A 196 1.98 3.84 25.00
CA ILE A 196 3.26 3.72 24.33
C ILE A 196 3.30 2.33 23.70
N VAL A 197 3.61 2.26 22.41
CA VAL A 197 3.69 1.01 21.66
C VAL A 197 5.14 0.77 21.28
N VAL A 198 5.69 -0.33 21.79
CA VAL A 198 7.04 -0.79 21.51
C VAL A 198 6.93 -1.95 20.52
N ARG A 199 7.53 -1.82 19.34
CA ARG A 199 7.54 -2.85 18.30
C ARG A 199 8.93 -3.42 18.16
N THR A 200 9.05 -4.72 18.31
CA THR A 200 10.28 -5.46 18.02
C THR A 200 10.22 -5.93 16.57
N MET A 201 11.06 -5.34 15.72
CA MET A 201 11.00 -5.58 14.28
C MET A 201 11.58 -6.96 13.96
N GLY A 202 10.79 -7.79 13.28
CA GLY A 202 11.18 -9.14 12.86
C GLY A 202 11.30 -10.18 13.98
N ASN A 203 11.00 -9.82 15.23
CA ASN A 203 11.15 -10.69 16.39
C ASN A 203 9.84 -10.83 17.15
N LYS A 204 9.40 -12.07 17.43
CA LYS A 204 8.19 -12.34 18.22
C LYS A 204 8.50 -12.38 19.72
N ILE A 205 7.53 -11.95 20.53
CA ILE A 205 7.53 -12.15 21.98
C ILE A 205 7.28 -13.64 22.27
N PRO A 206 8.14 -14.30 23.06
CA PRO A 206 7.88 -15.65 23.53
C PRO A 206 6.51 -15.80 24.20
N THR A 207 5.83 -16.93 24.00
CA THR A 207 4.45 -17.16 24.47
C THR A 207 4.28 -16.98 25.98
N HIS A 208 5.30 -17.25 26.79
CA HIS A 208 5.28 -17.06 28.24
C HIS A 208 5.32 -15.58 28.68
N LEU A 209 5.76 -14.69 27.79
CA LEU A 209 5.79 -13.23 28.01
C LEU A 209 4.59 -12.53 27.39
N ALA A 210 3.82 -13.21 26.53
CA ALA A 210 2.62 -12.68 25.88
C ALA A 210 1.43 -12.64 26.85
N ARG A 211 1.51 -11.76 27.86
CA ARG A 211 0.53 -11.59 28.92
C ARG A 211 0.33 -10.12 29.26
N ARG A 212 -0.77 -9.83 29.95
CA ARG A 212 -1.05 -8.53 30.56
C ARG A 212 -0.49 -8.47 31.98
N LEU A 213 0.36 -7.49 32.24
CA LEU A 213 0.82 -7.12 33.59
C LEU A 213 -0.04 -5.95 34.07
N ASN A 214 -0.76 -6.14 35.18
CA ASN A 214 -1.47 -5.05 35.85
C ASN A 214 -0.53 -4.38 36.85
N THR A 215 -0.34 -3.07 36.74
CA THR A 215 0.63 -2.30 37.53
C THR A 215 -0.03 -1.22 38.39
N ASN A 216 -1.36 -1.25 38.50
CA ASN A 216 -2.14 -0.24 39.20
C ASN A 216 -1.81 -0.17 40.71
N ASP A 217 -1.45 -1.31 41.32
CA ASP A 217 -1.12 -1.41 42.75
C ASP A 217 0.19 -0.69 43.13
N PHE A 218 1.02 -0.30 42.16
CA PHE A 218 2.32 0.32 42.39
C PHE A 218 2.31 1.85 42.38
N ALA A 219 1.12 2.48 42.29
CA ALA A 219 0.94 3.93 42.33
C ALA A 219 1.80 4.72 41.32
N THR A 220 2.14 4.10 40.18
CA THR A 220 2.90 4.73 39.08
C THR A 220 1.94 5.24 37.98
N PRO A 221 2.43 6.00 36.98
CA PRO A 221 1.62 6.38 35.81
C PRO A 221 1.25 5.19 34.91
N VAL A 222 1.88 4.02 35.07
CA VAL A 222 1.62 2.85 34.22
C VAL A 222 0.41 2.08 34.76
N ALA A 223 -0.63 1.93 33.95
CA ALA A 223 -1.85 1.19 34.29
C ALA A 223 -1.71 -0.30 33.98
N SER A 224 -1.26 -0.63 32.77
CA SER A 224 -0.97 -2.00 32.36
C SER A 224 0.14 -2.06 31.32
N VAL A 225 0.82 -3.21 31.27
CA VAL A 225 1.78 -3.55 30.21
C VAL A 225 1.27 -4.80 29.52
N ASP A 226 0.90 -4.68 28.25
CA ASP A 226 0.26 -5.70 27.44
C ASP A 226 1.21 -6.15 26.33
N ALA A 227 1.67 -7.40 26.39
CA ALA A 227 2.57 -7.97 25.39
C ALA A 227 1.85 -8.99 24.51
N TYR A 228 1.90 -8.82 23.20
CA TYR A 228 1.31 -9.75 22.23
C TYR A 228 2.09 -9.76 20.92
N ASN A 229 1.81 -10.73 20.04
CA ASN A 229 2.43 -10.83 18.73
C ASN A 229 1.47 -10.33 17.64
N ASP A 230 1.94 -9.42 16.79
CA ASP A 230 1.22 -8.93 15.60
C ASP A 230 2.00 -9.34 14.35
N LYS A 231 1.46 -10.29 13.60
CA LYS A 231 2.09 -10.91 12.41
C LYS A 231 3.48 -11.49 12.71
N GLY A 232 4.54 -10.75 12.35
CA GLY A 232 5.95 -11.10 12.52
C GLY A 232 6.67 -10.30 13.61
N ASN A 233 6.00 -9.33 14.23
CA ASN A 233 6.58 -8.41 15.20
C ASN A 233 5.96 -8.62 16.59
N GLY A 234 6.79 -8.55 17.61
CA GLY A 234 6.37 -8.50 19.00
C GLY A 234 5.97 -7.08 19.38
N VAL A 235 4.75 -6.91 19.90
CA VAL A 235 4.19 -5.61 20.28
C VAL A 235 3.99 -5.57 21.79
N ILE A 236 4.59 -4.59 22.45
CA ILE A 236 4.41 -4.31 23.88
C ILE A 236 3.70 -2.97 23.99
N THR A 237 2.49 -2.98 24.52
CA THR A 237 1.66 -1.80 24.73
C THR A 237 1.67 -1.42 26.20
N ILE A 238 2.17 -0.24 26.52
CA ILE A 238 2.20 0.30 27.88
C ILE A 238 1.08 1.32 27.98
N GLN A 239 0.02 0.98 28.72
CA GLN A 239 -1.13 1.85 28.93
C GLN A 239 -0.86 2.78 30.12
N SER A 240 -1.03 4.09 29.92
CA SER A 240 -0.88 5.08 31.00
C SER A 240 -2.21 5.38 31.70
N ALA A 241 -2.17 5.53 33.02
CA ALA A 241 -3.22 6.09 33.86
C ALA A 241 -3.05 7.62 33.97
N GLY A 242 -3.45 8.34 32.92
CA GLY A 242 -3.41 9.81 32.87
C GLY A 242 -2.26 10.37 32.03
N SER A 243 -2.01 11.68 32.17
CA SER A 243 -0.91 12.39 31.48
C SER A 243 0.45 11.90 31.98
N TYR A 244 1.39 11.69 31.05
CA TYR A 244 2.72 11.13 31.30
C TYR A 244 3.75 11.84 30.42
N GLU A 245 4.98 11.92 30.91
CA GLU A 245 6.18 12.20 30.13
C GLU A 245 7.01 10.92 30.16
N TYR A 246 7.52 10.48 29.01
CA TYR A 246 8.31 9.24 28.95
C TYR A 246 9.70 9.49 28.38
N MET A 247 10.65 8.68 28.84
CA MET A 247 11.99 8.57 28.27
C MET A 247 12.27 7.10 27.99
N ALA A 248 12.65 6.79 26.76
CA ALA A 248 13.08 5.45 26.37
C ALA A 248 14.59 5.52 26.06
N TYR A 249 15.37 4.66 26.71
CA TYR A 249 16.78 4.51 26.41
C TYR A 249 17.15 3.03 26.42
N GLN A 250 18.01 2.65 25.49
CA GLN A 250 18.56 1.30 25.40
C GLN A 250 20.02 1.36 25.85
N ALA A 251 20.33 0.58 26.88
CA ALA A 251 21.69 0.41 27.37
C ALA A 251 22.01 -1.09 27.38
N GLU A 252 23.10 -1.46 26.71
CA GLU A 252 23.51 -2.87 26.55
C GLU A 252 22.37 -3.74 25.98
N ASN A 253 21.88 -4.69 26.77
CA ASN A 253 20.81 -5.61 26.40
C ASN A 253 19.47 -5.25 27.06
N LYS A 254 19.28 -4.00 27.52
CA LYS A 254 18.04 -3.57 28.18
C LYS A 254 17.47 -2.31 27.55
N LEU A 255 16.20 -2.38 27.16
CA LEU A 255 15.40 -1.21 26.82
C LEU A 255 14.60 -0.81 28.07
N THR A 256 14.92 0.37 28.62
CA THR A 256 14.20 0.91 29.78
C THR A 256 13.34 2.08 29.34
N ILE A 257 12.06 2.01 29.68
CA ILE A 257 11.08 3.04 29.38
C ILE A 257 10.60 3.58 30.72
N SER A 258 11.03 4.79 31.05
CA SER A 258 10.63 5.50 32.26
C SER A 258 9.42 6.38 31.97
N LEU A 259 8.31 6.14 32.67
CA LEU A 259 7.10 6.96 32.61
C LEU A 259 6.96 7.71 33.92
N LYS A 260 7.11 9.03 33.88
CA LYS A 260 6.88 9.93 35.02
C LYS A 260 5.62 10.77 34.77
N ARG A 261 4.97 11.22 35.84
CA ARG A 261 3.91 12.23 35.70
C ARG A 261 4.57 13.53 35.23
N PRO A 262 4.08 14.20 34.18
CA PRO A 262 4.57 15.50 33.81
C PRO A 262 4.37 16.41 35.02
N VAL A 263 5.38 17.20 35.30
CA VAL A 263 5.27 18.23 36.34
C VAL A 263 4.23 19.22 35.79
N ASP A 264 3.05 19.28 36.43
CA ASP A 264 1.99 20.24 36.10
C ASP A 264 2.54 21.66 36.30
N ASN A 265 3.22 22.20 35.29
CA ASN A 265 3.51 23.61 35.13
C ASN A 265 2.34 24.31 34.40
N SER A 266 1.11 23.90 34.71
CA SER A 266 -0.13 24.54 34.28
C SER A 266 -1.06 24.70 35.50
N PRO A 267 -1.65 25.90 35.69
CA PRO A 267 -2.19 26.34 36.98
C PRO A 267 -3.66 25.93 37.17
N THR A 268 -4.04 24.66 36.99
CA THR A 268 -5.48 24.30 36.91
C THR A 268 -5.92 23.04 37.66
N LYS A 269 -5.12 22.54 38.61
CA LYS A 269 -5.68 21.91 39.81
C LYS A 269 -5.69 22.96 40.90
N ALA A 270 -6.79 23.10 41.63
CA ALA A 270 -6.87 23.94 42.83
C ALA A 270 -5.66 23.61 43.72
N LYS A 271 -4.61 24.42 43.61
CA LYS A 271 -3.35 24.18 44.31
C LYS A 271 -3.70 24.19 45.79
N ALA A 272 -3.49 23.06 46.46
CA ALA A 272 -3.15 23.15 47.87
C ALA A 272 -1.89 24.04 47.90
N HIS A 273 -2.08 25.30 48.25
CA HIS A 273 -1.04 26.32 48.15
C HIS A 273 0.14 25.81 48.98
N THR A 274 1.24 25.45 48.30
CA THR A 274 2.46 25.03 49.00
C THR A 274 3.12 26.31 49.48
N TYR A 275 3.01 26.55 50.77
CA TYR A 275 3.55 27.75 51.40
C TYR A 275 5.07 27.59 51.57
N THR A 276 5.83 28.49 50.96
CA THR A 276 7.31 28.44 50.84
C THR A 276 7.99 29.61 51.56
N GLY A 277 7.22 30.49 52.19
CA GLY A 277 7.74 31.65 52.88
C GLY A 277 8.52 31.33 54.16
N ASN A 278 9.46 32.22 54.52
CA ASN A 278 10.11 32.22 55.83
C ASN A 278 9.07 32.16 56.95
N LYS A 279 9.31 31.30 57.94
CA LYS A 279 8.39 31.10 59.07
C LYS A 279 8.42 32.32 59.99
N ILE A 280 7.24 32.74 60.41
CA ILE A 280 7.03 33.86 61.32
C ILE A 280 6.11 33.45 62.46
N SER A 281 6.34 34.08 63.60
CA SER A 281 5.45 33.99 64.77
C SER A 281 4.96 35.39 65.10
N LEU A 282 3.64 35.57 65.12
CA LEU A 282 2.96 36.86 65.29
C LEU A 282 1.81 36.66 66.27
N ASP A 283 1.65 37.54 67.26
CA ASP A 283 0.51 37.53 68.18
C ASP A 283 -0.09 38.94 68.19
N PHE A 284 -1.25 39.09 67.56
CA PHE A 284 -1.98 40.35 67.48
C PHE A 284 -3.38 40.19 68.03
N GLN A 285 -3.76 41.13 68.88
CA GLN A 285 -5.13 41.29 69.36
C GLN A 285 -5.67 42.60 68.81
N ASP A 286 -6.79 42.52 68.08
CA ASP A 286 -7.53 43.66 67.54
C ASP A 286 -6.69 44.69 66.74
N ILE A 287 -5.90 44.22 65.78
CA ILE A 287 -5.08 45.09 64.92
C ILE A 287 -5.75 45.35 63.56
N GLU A 288 -5.61 46.56 63.02
CA GLU A 288 -6.07 46.88 61.67
C GLU A 288 -5.39 46.00 60.62
N VAL A 289 -6.17 45.42 59.70
CA VAL A 289 -5.65 44.52 58.65
C VAL A 289 -4.56 45.19 57.80
N ARG A 290 -4.68 46.50 57.53
CA ARG A 290 -3.66 47.29 56.81
C ARG A 290 -2.31 47.26 57.52
N ARG A 291 -2.29 47.41 58.85
CA ARG A 291 -1.05 47.39 59.64
C ARG A 291 -0.41 46.00 59.63
N VAL A 292 -1.22 44.94 59.67
CA VAL A 292 -0.72 43.57 59.54
C VAL A 292 -0.10 43.34 58.16
N LEU A 293 -0.76 43.79 57.09
CA LEU A 293 -0.24 43.68 55.72
C LEU A 293 1.06 44.47 55.53
N GLN A 294 1.18 45.66 56.13
CA GLN A 294 2.40 46.46 56.10
C GLN A 294 3.55 45.79 56.86
N LEU A 295 3.29 45.25 58.06
CA LEU A 295 4.30 44.55 58.82
C LEU A 295 4.78 43.27 58.11
N LEU A 296 3.88 42.57 57.43
CA LEU A 296 4.23 41.44 56.56
C LEU A 296 5.07 41.89 55.36
N ALA A 297 4.77 43.05 54.75
CA ALA A 297 5.56 43.62 53.66
C ALA A 297 6.98 43.98 54.12
N ASP A 298 7.11 44.66 55.27
CA ASP A 298 8.37 45.09 55.86
C ASP A 298 9.25 43.89 56.25
N PHE A 299 8.65 42.82 56.79
CA PHE A 299 9.36 41.61 57.16
C PHE A 299 9.84 40.79 55.95
N THR A 300 9.05 40.79 54.86
CA THR A 300 9.34 39.96 53.68
C THR A 300 10.12 40.69 52.60
N GLY A 301 10.26 42.02 52.72
CA GLY A 301 10.90 42.88 51.72
C GLY A 301 10.10 42.98 50.41
N ILE A 302 8.81 42.64 50.43
CA ILE A 302 7.96 42.64 49.24
C ILE A 302 7.16 43.93 49.22
N ASN A 303 7.10 44.58 48.05
CA ASN A 303 6.28 45.77 47.87
C ASN A 303 4.79 45.37 47.79
N MET A 304 4.02 45.78 48.79
CA MET A 304 2.57 45.49 48.88
C MET A 304 1.79 46.80 48.92
N VAL A 305 0.73 46.89 48.11
CA VAL A 305 -0.18 48.05 48.06
C VAL A 305 -1.56 47.58 48.47
N ALA A 306 -2.05 48.08 49.61
CA ALA A 306 -3.40 47.82 50.09
C ALA A 306 -4.34 48.94 49.65
N ALA A 307 -5.42 48.60 48.94
CA ALA A 307 -6.44 49.56 48.53
C ALA A 307 -7.06 50.28 49.74
N ASP A 308 -7.50 51.53 49.59
CA ASP A 308 -8.10 52.32 50.67
C ASP A 308 -9.38 51.69 51.25
N THR A 309 -10.04 50.86 50.44
CA THR A 309 -11.24 50.07 50.74
C THR A 309 -10.97 48.87 51.66
N VAL A 310 -9.72 48.55 51.97
CA VAL A 310 -9.35 47.49 52.93
C VAL A 310 -9.62 47.98 54.36
N GLN A 311 -10.74 47.54 54.94
CA GLN A 311 -11.18 47.91 56.29
C GLN A 311 -11.36 46.68 57.20
N GLY A 312 -11.21 46.90 58.51
CA GLY A 312 -11.51 45.93 59.55
C GLY A 312 -10.31 45.52 60.40
N ASN A 313 -10.63 44.95 61.56
CA ASN A 313 -9.64 44.52 62.55
C ASN A 313 -9.55 43.00 62.54
N ILE A 314 -8.37 42.47 62.79
CA ILE A 314 -8.11 41.03 62.88
C ILE A 314 -7.39 40.72 64.19
N THR A 315 -7.82 39.65 64.84
CA THR A 315 -7.10 39.04 65.96
C THR A 315 -6.50 37.75 65.44
N LEU A 316 -5.18 37.62 65.53
CA LEU A 316 -4.44 36.53 64.91
C LEU A 316 -3.24 36.14 65.76
N ARG A 317 -3.16 34.86 66.10
CA ARG A 317 -1.99 34.25 66.74
C ARG A 317 -1.43 33.17 65.81
N LEU A 318 -0.25 33.42 65.26
CA LEU A 318 0.50 32.52 64.40
C LEU A 318 1.79 32.12 65.11
N LYS A 319 2.12 30.83 65.10
CA LYS A 319 3.39 30.30 65.61
C LYS A 319 4.04 29.43 64.54
N ASP A 320 5.26 29.78 64.16
CA ASP A 320 6.07 29.06 63.17
C ASP A 320 5.35 28.82 61.82
N VAL A 321 4.58 29.82 61.38
CA VAL A 321 3.78 29.75 60.14
C VAL A 321 4.52 30.48 59.01
N PRO A 322 4.69 29.89 57.81
CA PRO A 322 5.21 30.60 56.62
C PRO A 322 4.47 31.92 56.35
N TRP A 323 5.18 33.00 56.01
CA TRP A 323 4.56 34.32 55.83
C TRP A 323 3.51 34.36 54.70
N ASP A 324 3.66 33.54 53.66
CA ASP A 324 2.71 33.45 52.54
C ASP A 324 1.43 32.71 52.94
N GLN A 325 1.54 31.77 53.89
CA GLN A 325 0.40 31.18 54.58
C GLN A 325 -0.28 32.17 55.51
N ALA A 326 0.51 32.92 56.28
CA ALA A 326 0.00 33.99 57.14
C ALA A 326 -0.79 35.03 56.32
N LEU A 327 -0.24 35.46 55.18
CA LEU A 327 -0.89 36.39 54.26
C LEU A 327 -2.20 35.81 53.71
N ASP A 328 -2.21 34.56 53.25
CA ASP A 328 -3.43 33.91 52.73
C ASP A 328 -4.53 33.78 53.80
N ILE A 329 -4.17 33.47 55.05
CA ILE A 329 -5.11 33.43 56.18
C ILE A 329 -5.71 34.82 56.43
N VAL A 330 -4.90 35.88 56.41
CA VAL A 330 -5.36 37.27 56.58
C VAL A 330 -6.30 37.68 55.43
N LEU A 331 -5.96 37.32 54.18
CA LEU A 331 -6.79 37.62 53.01
C LEU A 331 -8.13 36.89 53.06
N LYS A 332 -8.14 35.58 53.34
CA LYS A 332 -9.36 34.75 53.42
C LYS A 332 -10.31 35.17 54.53
N THR A 333 -9.78 35.49 55.72
CA THR A 333 -10.61 35.88 56.87
C THR A 333 -11.35 37.20 56.66
N LYS A 334 -10.86 38.06 55.76
CA LYS A 334 -11.46 39.37 55.44
C LYS A 334 -11.98 39.48 54.00
N ASN A 335 -12.10 38.36 53.29
CA ASN A 335 -12.58 38.29 51.90
C ASN A 335 -11.84 39.25 50.95
N LEU A 336 -10.53 39.36 51.16
CA LEU A 336 -9.60 40.11 50.32
C LEU A 336 -8.91 39.13 49.37
N ASP A 337 -8.45 39.64 48.24
CA ASP A 337 -7.68 38.89 47.27
C ASP A 337 -6.46 39.69 46.81
N LYS A 338 -5.49 39.01 46.21
CA LYS A 338 -4.23 39.61 45.75
C LYS A 338 -4.02 39.44 44.25
N ARG A 339 -3.50 40.46 43.58
CA ARG A 339 -2.89 40.35 42.24
C ARG A 339 -1.43 40.72 42.29
N ARG A 340 -0.64 39.97 41.54
CA ARG A 340 0.79 40.22 41.40
C ARG A 340 1.03 40.82 40.04
N ASN A 341 1.41 42.09 40.02
CA ASN A 341 1.83 42.79 38.81
C ASN A 341 3.35 43.00 38.94
N GLY A 342 4.11 42.00 38.48
CA GLY A 342 5.57 42.00 38.59
C GLY A 342 6.08 41.97 40.03
N ASN A 343 6.73 43.05 40.45
CA ASN A 343 7.37 43.20 41.78
C ASN A 343 6.42 43.72 42.87
N VAL A 344 5.18 44.10 42.52
CA VAL A 344 4.21 44.67 43.46
C VAL A 344 3.01 43.74 43.60
N ILE A 345 2.57 43.54 44.84
CA ILE A 345 1.33 42.81 45.16
C ILE A 345 0.25 43.84 45.51
N TRP A 346 -0.81 43.89 44.71
CA TRP A 346 -1.98 44.70 44.95
C TRP A 346 -3.03 43.87 45.71
N ILE A 347 -3.53 44.41 46.83
CA ILE A 347 -4.49 43.75 47.72
C ILE A 347 -5.73 44.62 47.82
N ALA A 348 -6.87 44.03 47.45
CA ALA A 348 -8.17 44.70 47.45
C ALA A 348 -9.28 43.70 47.78
N PRO A 349 -10.50 44.16 48.13
CA PRO A 349 -11.66 43.30 48.24
C PRO A 349 -11.95 42.56 46.93
N VAL A 350 -12.36 41.29 47.01
CA VAL A 350 -12.65 40.43 45.83
C VAL A 350 -13.59 41.11 44.83
N SER A 351 -14.58 41.86 45.31
CA SER A 351 -15.56 42.56 44.47
C SER A 351 -14.98 43.70 43.63
N GLU A 352 -13.96 44.38 44.13
CA GLU A 352 -13.29 45.49 43.41
C GLU A 352 -12.38 44.91 42.32
N LEU A 353 -11.71 43.81 42.66
CA LEU A 353 -10.79 43.11 41.78
C LEU A 353 -11.52 42.48 40.57
N ILE A 354 -12.67 41.83 40.82
CA ILE A 354 -13.52 41.29 39.74
C ILE A 354 -14.01 42.41 38.81
N LYS A 355 -14.41 43.57 39.35
CA LYS A 355 -14.83 44.71 38.53
C LYS A 355 -13.69 45.27 37.68
N ALA A 356 -12.49 45.39 38.24
CA ALA A 356 -11.31 45.83 37.50
C ALA A 356 -10.97 44.86 36.36
N GLU A 357 -10.99 43.55 36.61
CA GLU A 357 -10.78 42.52 35.56
C GLU A 357 -11.87 42.56 34.50
N GLU A 358 -13.14 42.76 34.88
CA GLU A 358 -14.25 42.87 33.95
C GLU A 358 -14.12 44.13 33.08
N GLU A 359 -13.69 45.25 33.66
CA GLU A 359 -13.42 46.50 32.94
C GLU A 359 -12.20 46.37 32.01
N GLU A 360 -11.12 45.73 32.45
CA GLU A 360 -9.96 45.43 31.60
C GLU A 360 -10.33 44.51 30.44
N ALA A 361 -11.09 43.43 30.69
CA ALA A 361 -11.58 42.53 29.65
C ALA A 361 -12.53 43.25 28.67
N LYS A 362 -13.39 44.14 29.17
CA LYS A 362 -14.25 45.00 28.34
C LYS A 362 -13.42 46.00 27.52
N ALA A 363 -12.39 46.61 28.09
CA ALA A 363 -11.50 47.53 27.42
C ALA A 363 -10.72 46.84 26.31
N LEU A 364 -10.21 45.63 26.56
CA LEU A 364 -9.59 44.78 25.54
C LEU A 364 -10.59 44.43 24.43
N ALA A 365 -11.80 43.99 24.78
CA ALA A 365 -12.84 43.68 23.80
C ALA A 365 -13.29 44.92 23.00
N GLN A 366 -13.34 46.10 23.62
CA GLN A 366 -13.60 47.37 22.95
C GLN A 366 -12.45 47.74 22.01
N SER A 367 -11.20 47.59 22.43
CA SER A 367 -10.03 47.86 21.59
C SER A 367 -10.01 47.00 20.34
N VAL A 368 -10.37 45.70 20.45
CA VAL A 368 -10.50 44.79 19.30
C VAL A 368 -11.67 45.22 18.39
N LYS A 369 -12.78 45.74 18.95
CA LYS A 369 -13.92 46.28 18.17
C LYS A 369 -13.60 47.61 17.47
N LEU A 370 -12.74 48.42 18.08
CA LEU A 370 -12.31 49.75 17.62
C LEU A 370 -11.11 49.69 16.67
N ALA A 371 -10.46 48.53 16.55
CA ALA A 371 -9.36 48.34 15.60
C ALA A 371 -9.83 48.65 14.16
N PRO A 372 -9.02 49.37 13.37
CA PRO A 372 -9.36 49.70 11.99
C PRO A 372 -9.44 48.44 11.14
N LEU A 373 -10.48 48.36 10.31
CA LEU A 373 -10.60 47.33 9.28
C LEU A 373 -9.75 47.71 8.08
N GLN A 374 -9.07 46.73 7.49
CA GLN A 374 -8.27 46.86 6.30
C GLN A 374 -8.78 45.89 5.24
N THR A 375 -8.77 46.33 3.98
CA THR A 375 -9.11 45.48 2.84
C THR A 375 -7.83 45.00 2.17
N GLU A 376 -7.68 43.69 2.03
CA GLU A 376 -6.58 43.07 1.31
C GLU A 376 -7.09 42.19 0.15
N TYR A 377 -6.35 42.21 -0.95
CA TYR A 377 -6.60 41.41 -2.14
C TYR A 377 -5.55 40.30 -2.22
N ILE A 378 -5.99 39.04 -2.09
CA ILE A 378 -5.12 37.86 -2.15
C ILE A 378 -5.44 37.09 -3.41
N LYS A 379 -4.51 37.10 -4.37
CA LYS A 379 -4.65 36.33 -5.62
C LYS A 379 -4.21 34.88 -5.39
N LEU A 380 -5.04 33.92 -5.80
CA LEU A 380 -4.75 32.49 -5.71
C LEU A 380 -4.27 31.94 -7.05
N ASN A 381 -3.29 31.05 -7.03
CA ASN A 381 -2.69 30.49 -8.23
C ASN A 381 -3.24 29.10 -8.59
N TYR A 382 -3.50 28.25 -7.59
CA TYR A 382 -3.89 26.85 -7.79
C TYR A 382 -5.28 26.56 -7.22
N ALA A 383 -5.55 27.00 -5.99
CA ALA A 383 -6.84 26.80 -5.34
C ALA A 383 -7.92 27.72 -5.91
N LYS A 384 -9.18 27.25 -5.94
CA LYS A 384 -10.33 28.07 -6.30
C LYS A 384 -10.73 28.97 -5.14
N ALA A 385 -10.83 30.27 -5.39
CA ALA A 385 -11.22 31.25 -4.37
C ALA A 385 -12.60 30.96 -3.75
N THR A 386 -13.53 30.41 -4.54
CA THR A 386 -14.87 30.01 -4.07
C THR A 386 -14.83 28.89 -3.03
N ASP A 387 -13.84 28.00 -3.10
CA ASP A 387 -13.73 26.88 -2.17
C ASP A 387 -13.06 27.34 -0.87
N LEU A 388 -12.09 28.25 -0.95
CA LEU A 388 -11.49 28.88 0.23
C LEU A 388 -12.46 29.80 0.97
N GLU A 389 -13.30 30.57 0.26
CA GLU A 389 -14.35 31.38 0.88
C GLU A 389 -15.29 30.51 1.73
N LYS A 390 -15.72 29.36 1.21
CA LYS A 390 -16.55 28.41 1.96
C LYS A 390 -15.85 27.92 3.22
N LEU A 391 -14.58 27.56 3.14
CA LEU A 391 -13.80 27.11 4.31
C LEU A 391 -13.68 28.21 5.38
N ILE A 392 -13.40 29.46 4.96
CA ILE A 392 -13.22 30.60 5.86
C ILE A 392 -14.56 31.01 6.50
N THR A 393 -15.65 30.99 5.74
CA THR A 393 -17.00 31.36 6.21
C THR A 393 -17.72 30.26 6.98
N GLN A 394 -17.39 28.98 6.74
CA GLN A 394 -17.91 27.86 7.55
C GLN A 394 -17.59 28.02 9.03
N GLY A 395 -16.41 28.55 9.36
CA GLY A 395 -16.04 28.89 10.75
C GLY A 395 -16.88 30.00 11.39
N LYS A 396 -17.59 30.82 10.59
CA LYS A 396 -18.50 31.89 11.04
C LYS A 396 -19.96 31.42 11.15
N ASN A 397 -20.33 30.35 10.44
CA ASN A 397 -21.72 29.94 10.22
C ASN A 397 -22.29 28.90 11.19
N VAL A 398 -21.61 28.59 12.31
CA VAL A 398 -22.16 27.67 13.33
C VAL A 398 -23.41 28.25 14.03
N ASN A 399 -23.66 29.57 13.94
CA ASN A 399 -24.76 30.26 14.62
C ASN A 399 -26.01 30.60 13.78
N ASN A 400 -26.15 30.05 12.56
CA ASN A 400 -27.30 30.38 11.69
C ASN A 400 -28.10 29.16 11.21
N ASN A 401 -28.18 28.09 12.01
CA ASN A 401 -29.25 27.09 11.88
C ASN A 401 -30.41 27.46 12.81
N ASN A 402 -31.13 28.54 12.48
CA ASN A 402 -32.42 28.88 13.08
C ASN A 402 -33.50 27.93 12.53
N ASN A 403 -33.49 26.67 12.97
CA ASN A 403 -34.69 25.83 12.96
C ASN A 403 -34.59 24.69 13.99
N ALA A 404 -34.63 25.03 15.28
CA ALA A 404 -35.15 24.15 16.32
C ALA A 404 -35.37 24.94 17.62
N SER A 405 -36.56 24.75 18.18
CA SER A 405 -37.09 25.26 19.43
C SER A 405 -36.21 25.08 20.67
N SER A 406 -36.39 26.01 21.61
CA SER A 406 -36.25 25.85 23.07
C SER A 406 -34.84 25.93 23.65
N GLY A 407 -34.56 27.09 24.24
CA GLY A 407 -33.99 27.21 25.58
C GLY A 407 -32.69 26.47 25.87
N SER A 408 -31.56 27.05 25.47
CA SER A 408 -30.32 26.93 26.25
C SER A 408 -29.41 28.10 25.94
N ILE A 409 -29.18 28.93 26.95
CA ILE A 409 -28.20 30.02 26.94
C ILE A 409 -26.82 29.37 26.81
N SER A 410 -26.28 29.40 25.60
CA SER A 410 -24.93 28.91 25.30
C SER A 410 -24.08 30.12 24.92
N ASN A 411 -23.54 30.79 25.94
CA ASN A 411 -22.35 31.63 25.78
C ASN A 411 -21.19 30.69 25.43
N ASP A 412 -21.05 30.36 24.14
CA ASP A 412 -19.82 29.77 23.61
C ASP A 412 -19.45 30.45 22.27
N THR A 413 -19.17 31.75 22.37
CA THR A 413 -18.54 32.55 21.31
C THR A 413 -17.00 32.43 21.36
N LEU A 414 -16.46 31.36 21.96
CA LEU A 414 -15.01 31.16 22.14
C LEU A 414 -14.37 30.26 21.06
N ALA A 415 -15.15 29.72 20.13
CA ALA A 415 -14.61 29.18 18.89
C ALA A 415 -14.14 30.34 18.00
N GLY A 416 -12.88 30.75 18.19
CA GLY A 416 -12.23 31.84 17.46
C GLY A 416 -12.30 31.65 15.95
N GLY A 417 -13.36 32.17 15.33
CA GLY A 417 -13.50 32.26 13.89
C GLY A 417 -12.27 32.93 13.27
N LEU A 418 -11.91 32.46 12.08
CA LEU A 418 -10.80 33.03 11.31
C LEU A 418 -11.10 34.48 10.88
N LEU A 419 -12.38 34.85 10.85
CA LEU A 419 -12.89 36.21 10.66
C LEU A 419 -13.25 36.86 12.00
N SER A 420 -13.06 38.17 12.15
CA SER A 420 -13.63 38.94 13.24
C SER A 420 -15.16 39.08 13.10
N PRO A 421 -15.88 39.50 14.15
CA PRO A 421 -17.32 39.74 14.06
C PRO A 421 -17.72 40.72 12.94
N ARG A 422 -16.85 41.69 12.65
CA ARG A 422 -17.04 42.72 11.61
C ARG A 422 -16.39 42.34 10.27
N GLY A 423 -15.61 41.26 10.24
CA GLY A 423 -14.88 40.82 9.06
C GLY A 423 -15.81 40.27 7.99
N THR A 424 -15.58 40.67 6.74
CA THR A 424 -16.26 40.12 5.57
C THR A 424 -15.24 39.61 4.56
N ILE A 425 -15.67 38.63 3.77
CA ILE A 425 -14.89 38.03 2.71
C ILE A 425 -15.75 37.94 1.47
N SER A 426 -15.17 38.22 0.31
CA SER A 426 -15.83 38.13 -0.99
C SER A 426 -14.83 37.62 -2.01
N VAL A 427 -15.33 37.02 -3.09
CA VAL A 427 -14.51 36.43 -4.14
C VAL A 427 -14.80 37.12 -5.47
N ASP A 428 -13.75 37.49 -6.20
CA ASP A 428 -13.84 37.77 -7.63
C ASP A 428 -13.47 36.50 -8.42
N PRO A 429 -14.45 35.73 -8.96
CA PRO A 429 -14.19 34.49 -9.67
C PRO A 429 -13.47 34.71 -11.00
N ARG A 430 -13.56 35.91 -11.60
CA ARG A 430 -12.91 36.20 -12.89
C ARG A 430 -11.40 36.30 -12.74
N THR A 431 -10.92 36.82 -11.62
CA THR A 431 -9.48 36.99 -11.35
C THR A 431 -8.92 35.97 -10.36
N ASN A 432 -9.77 35.08 -9.83
CA ASN A 432 -9.44 34.15 -8.74
C ASN A 432 -8.81 34.86 -7.52
N THR A 433 -9.40 36.00 -7.14
CA THR A 433 -8.91 36.85 -6.04
C THR A 433 -9.87 36.80 -4.87
N LEU A 434 -9.32 36.60 -3.67
CA LEU A 434 -10.00 36.69 -2.39
C LEU A 434 -9.90 38.14 -1.89
N ILE A 435 -11.03 38.78 -1.65
CA ILE A 435 -11.13 40.13 -1.09
C ILE A 435 -11.51 39.98 0.38
N VAL A 436 -10.55 40.23 1.27
CA VAL A 436 -10.72 40.09 2.72
C VAL A 436 -10.78 41.48 3.34
N ASN A 437 -11.82 41.76 4.11
CA ASN A 437 -11.96 42.99 4.88
C ASN A 437 -12.03 42.65 6.37
N ASP A 438 -10.92 42.83 7.10
CA ASP A 438 -10.83 42.48 8.52
C ASP A 438 -9.72 43.27 9.25
N THR A 439 -9.48 43.00 10.53
CA THR A 439 -8.34 43.50 11.30
C THR A 439 -7.03 42.89 10.79
N SER A 440 -5.93 43.67 10.84
CA SER A 440 -4.61 43.25 10.34
C SER A 440 -4.14 41.89 10.92
N GLN A 441 -4.39 41.62 12.21
CA GLN A 441 -4.02 40.35 12.84
C GLN A 441 -4.74 39.14 12.23
N LYS A 442 -6.01 39.28 11.82
CA LYS A 442 -6.80 38.22 11.20
C LYS A 442 -6.42 38.02 9.73
N ILE A 443 -6.14 39.11 9.02
CA ILE A 443 -5.66 39.05 7.64
C ILE A 443 -4.33 38.28 7.56
N ASP A 444 -3.39 38.52 8.47
CA ASP A 444 -2.12 37.78 8.52
C ASP A 444 -2.31 36.28 8.81
N GLN A 445 -3.31 35.90 9.62
CA GLN A 445 -3.67 34.50 9.84
C GLN A 445 -4.25 33.86 8.57
N ILE A 446 -5.13 34.58 7.86
CA ILE A 446 -5.71 34.13 6.58
C ILE A 446 -4.60 33.97 5.54
N ARG A 447 -3.66 34.92 5.44
CA ARG A 447 -2.53 34.85 4.50
C ARG A 447 -1.69 33.60 4.73
N LYS A 448 -1.26 33.34 5.98
CA LYS A 448 -0.49 32.13 6.32
C LYS A 448 -1.24 30.83 5.99
N MET A 449 -2.56 30.83 6.17
CA MET A 449 -3.39 29.67 5.82
C MET A 449 -3.49 29.49 4.30
N VAL A 450 -3.70 30.58 3.55
CA VAL A 450 -3.73 30.57 2.08
C VAL A 450 -2.41 30.07 1.53
N ASP A 451 -1.27 30.55 2.04
CA ASP A 451 0.07 30.12 1.61
C ASP A 451 0.29 28.60 1.79
N LEU A 452 -0.33 28.00 2.82
CA LEU A 452 -0.24 26.56 3.08
C LEU A 452 -1.18 25.73 2.19
N LEU A 453 -2.32 26.30 1.78
CA LEU A 453 -3.35 25.62 1.01
C LEU A 453 -3.22 25.80 -0.51
N ASP A 454 -2.66 26.92 -0.97
CA ASP A 454 -2.48 27.24 -2.40
C ASP A 454 -1.25 26.52 -2.99
N VAL A 455 -1.28 25.19 -2.95
CA VAL A 455 -0.25 24.31 -3.52
C VAL A 455 -0.73 23.66 -4.81
N SER A 456 0.20 23.32 -5.71
CA SER A 456 -0.14 22.62 -6.95
C SER A 456 -0.63 21.20 -6.67
N VAL A 457 -1.72 20.82 -7.33
CA VAL A 457 -2.24 19.44 -7.26
C VAL A 457 -1.42 18.53 -8.17
N LYS A 458 -1.07 17.35 -7.67
CA LYS A 458 -0.41 16.32 -8.46
C LYS A 458 -1.38 15.74 -9.49
N GLN A 459 -0.86 15.37 -10.64
CA GLN A 459 -1.63 14.69 -11.70
C GLN A 459 -1.32 13.19 -11.69
N VAL A 460 -2.32 12.39 -12.02
CA VAL A 460 -2.20 10.94 -12.17
C VAL A 460 -2.63 10.56 -13.57
N MET A 461 -1.79 9.79 -14.26
CA MET A 461 -2.13 9.07 -15.47
C MET A 461 -2.55 7.66 -15.09
N ILE A 462 -3.74 7.25 -15.51
CA ILE A 462 -4.29 5.92 -15.26
C ILE A 462 -4.36 5.20 -16.60
N GLU A 463 -3.70 4.04 -16.67
CA GLU A 463 -3.78 3.12 -17.80
C GLU A 463 -4.49 1.85 -17.34
N ALA A 464 -5.61 1.51 -17.97
CA ALA A 464 -6.22 0.19 -17.81
C ALA A 464 -5.87 -0.68 -19.02
N ARG A 465 -5.65 -1.97 -18.79
CA ARG A 465 -5.47 -2.97 -19.86
C ARG A 465 -6.50 -4.06 -19.71
N ILE A 466 -7.31 -4.26 -20.73
CA ILE A 466 -8.32 -5.32 -20.76
C ILE A 466 -7.87 -6.32 -21.81
N VAL A 467 -7.49 -7.51 -21.35
CA VAL A 467 -7.02 -8.60 -22.20
C VAL A 467 -8.14 -9.64 -22.28
N SER A 468 -8.57 -9.93 -23.50
CA SER A 468 -9.53 -11.00 -23.78
C SER A 468 -8.84 -12.04 -24.65
N ALA A 469 -8.71 -13.26 -24.15
CA ALA A 469 -8.22 -14.40 -24.90
C ALA A 469 -9.36 -15.38 -25.17
N SER A 470 -9.40 -15.95 -26.37
CA SER A 470 -10.33 -17.01 -26.74
C SER A 470 -9.60 -18.12 -27.48
N THR A 471 -9.85 -19.37 -27.08
CA THR A 471 -9.39 -20.54 -27.81
C THR A 471 -10.59 -21.42 -28.13
N ASP A 472 -10.82 -21.65 -29.42
CA ASP A 472 -11.94 -22.46 -29.91
C ASP A 472 -11.36 -23.72 -30.54
N PHE A 473 -11.78 -24.89 -30.09
CA PHE A 473 -11.38 -26.17 -30.66
C PHE A 473 -12.63 -26.91 -31.12
N THR A 474 -12.68 -27.33 -32.38
CA THR A 474 -13.76 -28.15 -32.92
C THR A 474 -13.20 -29.34 -33.65
N LYS A 475 -13.68 -30.53 -33.31
CA LYS A 475 -13.35 -31.78 -33.98
C LYS A 475 -14.62 -32.52 -34.30
N GLU A 476 -14.84 -32.81 -35.57
CA GLU A 476 -15.96 -33.59 -36.04
C GLU A 476 -15.48 -34.68 -37.01
N MET A 477 -15.99 -35.89 -36.86
CA MET A 477 -15.77 -36.98 -37.80
C MET A 477 -17.08 -37.71 -38.05
N GLY A 478 -17.34 -37.99 -39.31
CA GLY A 478 -18.58 -38.57 -39.77
C GLY A 478 -18.39 -39.41 -41.03
N VAL A 479 -19.39 -40.21 -41.34
CA VAL A 479 -19.36 -41.16 -42.45
C VAL A 479 -20.70 -41.13 -43.17
N LYS A 480 -20.63 -41.17 -44.49
CA LYS A 480 -21.79 -41.42 -45.34
C LYS A 480 -21.51 -42.67 -46.13
N TRP A 481 -22.41 -43.63 -46.16
CA TRP A 481 -22.26 -44.77 -47.05
C TRP A 481 -23.60 -45.38 -47.42
N GLY A 482 -23.63 -45.99 -48.59
CA GLY A 482 -24.81 -46.65 -49.11
C GLY A 482 -24.42 -47.85 -49.96
N ILE A 483 -25.25 -48.88 -49.88
CA ILE A 483 -25.23 -50.01 -50.79
C ILE A 483 -26.45 -49.91 -51.71
N LEU A 484 -26.21 -50.11 -53.00
CA LEU A 484 -27.20 -49.94 -54.05
C LEU A 484 -27.11 -51.13 -55.01
N SER A 485 -28.21 -51.85 -55.23
CA SER A 485 -28.28 -52.86 -56.30
C SER A 485 -28.32 -52.21 -57.68
N GLN A 486 -27.82 -52.86 -58.72
CA GLN A 486 -27.82 -52.37 -60.11
C GLN A 486 -29.21 -52.36 -60.80
N GLY A 487 -30.29 -52.51 -60.02
CA GLY A 487 -31.69 -52.42 -60.45
C GLY A 487 -32.25 -53.69 -61.07
N ILE A 488 -33.57 -53.72 -61.25
CA ILE A 488 -34.33 -54.93 -61.65
C ILE A 488 -33.90 -55.54 -62.99
N THR A 489 -33.24 -54.75 -63.85
CA THR A 489 -32.82 -55.21 -65.19
C THR A 489 -31.56 -56.05 -65.14
N ASN A 490 -30.75 -55.90 -64.08
CA ASN A 490 -29.52 -56.66 -63.86
C ASN A 490 -29.70 -57.70 -62.74
N ASN A 491 -30.47 -57.38 -61.69
CA ASN A 491 -30.79 -58.28 -60.58
C ASN A 491 -32.28 -58.17 -60.21
N ASN A 492 -33.05 -59.22 -60.49
CA ASN A 492 -34.48 -59.29 -60.22
C ASN A 492 -34.83 -60.00 -58.89
N ASP A 493 -33.84 -60.58 -58.20
CA ASP A 493 -34.06 -61.41 -57.02
C ASP A 493 -33.91 -60.60 -55.72
N LEU A 494 -33.00 -59.63 -55.69
CA LEU A 494 -32.75 -58.80 -54.51
C LEU A 494 -32.38 -57.38 -54.91
N LEU A 495 -33.24 -56.43 -54.54
CA LEU A 495 -32.98 -55.00 -54.65
C LEU A 495 -32.64 -54.43 -53.28
N VAL A 496 -31.56 -53.66 -53.21
CA VAL A 496 -31.08 -53.02 -51.98
C VAL A 496 -30.83 -51.54 -52.25
N GLY A 497 -31.29 -50.69 -51.34
CA GLY A 497 -31.09 -49.24 -51.38
C GLY A 497 -31.17 -48.60 -50.00
N GLY A 498 -30.86 -47.31 -49.92
CA GLY A 498 -30.89 -46.51 -48.69
C GLY A 498 -32.29 -46.09 -48.23
N SER A 499 -33.27 -46.05 -49.15
CA SER A 499 -34.65 -45.64 -48.87
C SER A 499 -35.67 -46.44 -49.68
N ASP A 500 -36.93 -46.41 -49.25
CA ASP A 500 -38.06 -46.97 -50.00
C ASP A 500 -38.17 -46.34 -51.40
N LYS A 501 -38.03 -45.02 -51.52
CA LYS A 501 -38.00 -44.29 -52.79
C LYS A 501 -36.92 -44.82 -53.72
N THR A 502 -35.71 -45.06 -53.22
CA THR A 502 -34.64 -45.64 -54.05
C THR A 502 -34.96 -47.06 -54.50
N LEU A 503 -35.62 -47.86 -53.65
CA LEU A 503 -36.05 -49.21 -54.00
C LEU A 503 -37.14 -49.19 -55.09
N TRP A 504 -38.08 -48.24 -55.03
CA TRP A 504 -39.09 -48.03 -56.08
C TRP A 504 -38.45 -47.62 -57.40
N ASN A 505 -37.50 -46.69 -57.38
CA ASN A 505 -36.80 -46.23 -58.58
C ASN A 505 -35.95 -47.35 -59.21
N LEU A 506 -35.38 -48.25 -58.42
CA LEU A 506 -34.66 -49.44 -58.90
C LEU A 506 -35.57 -50.52 -59.50
N ARG A 507 -36.87 -50.51 -59.17
CA ARG A 507 -37.86 -51.48 -59.65
C ARG A 507 -38.54 -51.08 -60.95
N ASP A 508 -38.66 -49.78 -61.22
CA ASP A 508 -39.33 -49.25 -62.41
C ASP A 508 -38.40 -48.31 -63.21
N PRO A 509 -37.46 -48.85 -64.00
CA PRO A 509 -36.53 -48.04 -64.78
C PRO A 509 -37.21 -47.37 -65.97
N GLN A 510 -36.79 -46.15 -66.28
CA GLN A 510 -37.21 -45.47 -67.51
C GLN A 510 -36.33 -45.90 -68.68
N LYS A 511 -36.93 -46.10 -69.86
CA LYS A 511 -36.19 -46.42 -71.08
C LYS A 511 -35.48 -45.16 -71.59
N ASN A 512 -34.16 -45.21 -71.78
CA ASN A 512 -33.39 -44.09 -72.30
C ASN A 512 -33.50 -44.03 -73.83
N SER A 513 -34.08 -42.94 -74.34
CA SER A 513 -34.27 -42.69 -75.77
C SER A 513 -32.96 -42.54 -76.55
N ASP A 514 -31.85 -42.17 -75.90
CA ASP A 514 -30.57 -41.83 -76.56
C ASP A 514 -29.58 -42.99 -76.64
N THR A 515 -29.65 -43.97 -75.72
CA THR A 515 -28.70 -45.10 -75.63
C THR A 515 -29.35 -46.47 -75.75
N GLY A 516 -30.69 -46.54 -75.83
CA GLY A 516 -31.45 -47.79 -75.94
C GLY A 516 -31.45 -48.67 -74.68
N GLY A 517 -30.77 -48.24 -73.60
CA GLY A 517 -30.70 -48.93 -72.31
C GLY A 517 -31.70 -48.42 -71.26
N TRP A 518 -31.64 -49.00 -70.06
CA TRP A 518 -32.45 -48.61 -68.91
C TRP A 518 -31.75 -47.53 -68.08
N LYS A 519 -32.49 -46.50 -67.67
CA LYS A 519 -32.01 -45.41 -66.82
C LYS A 519 -32.71 -45.47 -65.47
N TYR A 520 -31.91 -45.45 -64.40
CA TYR A 520 -32.37 -45.33 -63.02
C TYR A 520 -32.17 -43.88 -62.55
N GLU A 521 -33.23 -43.25 -62.06
CA GLU A 521 -33.16 -41.91 -61.45
C GLU A 521 -32.96 -42.08 -59.93
N ILE A 522 -31.71 -42.04 -59.49
CA ILE A 522 -31.35 -42.18 -58.09
C ILE A 522 -30.85 -40.82 -57.58
N GLU A 523 -31.54 -40.27 -56.59
CA GLU A 523 -31.20 -38.99 -55.98
C GLU A 523 -30.32 -39.19 -54.74
N ARG A 524 -29.34 -38.30 -54.55
CA ARG A 524 -28.55 -38.18 -53.31
C ARG A 524 -29.18 -37.06 -52.46
N PRO A 525 -29.29 -37.20 -51.12
CA PRO A 525 -28.70 -38.24 -50.27
C PRO A 525 -29.58 -39.49 -50.05
N ASP A 526 -30.77 -39.57 -50.66
CA ASP A 526 -31.79 -40.60 -50.38
C ASP A 526 -31.31 -42.05 -50.59
N ASN A 527 -30.24 -42.25 -51.37
CA ASN A 527 -29.64 -43.56 -51.66
C ASN A 527 -28.65 -44.06 -50.59
N LEU A 528 -28.30 -43.25 -49.60
CA LEU A 528 -27.36 -43.61 -48.54
C LEU A 528 -28.08 -44.39 -47.42
N ASN A 529 -27.48 -45.48 -46.95
CA ASN A 529 -27.99 -46.22 -45.79
C ASN A 529 -27.60 -45.54 -44.47
N VAL A 530 -26.44 -44.87 -44.45
CA VAL A 530 -25.96 -44.07 -43.34
C VAL A 530 -25.59 -42.70 -43.88
N ASP A 531 -26.28 -41.65 -43.42
CA ASP A 531 -25.95 -40.26 -43.74
C ASP A 531 -25.53 -39.51 -42.47
N LEU A 532 -24.33 -39.84 -41.99
CA LEU A 532 -23.76 -39.27 -40.76
C LEU A 532 -22.46 -38.53 -41.07
N GLY A 533 -22.39 -37.83 -42.21
CA GLY A 533 -21.23 -37.02 -42.57
C GLY A 533 -21.08 -35.77 -41.70
N ALA A 534 -19.86 -35.24 -41.61
CA ALA A 534 -19.54 -34.00 -40.91
C ALA A 534 -20.24 -32.81 -41.58
N VAL A 535 -20.91 -32.00 -40.77
CA VAL A 535 -21.69 -30.84 -41.21
C VAL A 535 -20.97 -29.51 -40.98
N THR A 536 -19.90 -29.51 -40.19
CA THR A 536 -19.09 -28.33 -39.93
C THR A 536 -18.44 -27.81 -41.23
N PRO A 537 -18.54 -26.50 -41.53
CA PRO A 537 -17.88 -25.90 -42.69
C PRO A 537 -16.36 -26.18 -42.68
N GLY A 538 -15.80 -26.49 -43.86
CA GLY A 538 -14.38 -26.84 -43.98
C GLY A 538 -14.06 -28.32 -43.73
N ALA A 539 -15.07 -29.18 -43.55
CA ALA A 539 -14.86 -30.62 -43.48
C ALA A 539 -14.27 -31.19 -44.78
N SER A 540 -13.15 -31.90 -44.65
CA SER A 540 -12.50 -32.63 -45.73
C SER A 540 -13.20 -33.97 -45.93
N ARG A 541 -13.34 -34.41 -47.18
CA ARG A 541 -14.07 -35.62 -47.55
C ARG A 541 -13.24 -36.50 -48.47
N ILE A 542 -13.32 -37.81 -48.28
CA ILE A 542 -12.77 -38.81 -49.20
C ILE A 542 -13.84 -39.86 -49.48
N ALA A 543 -14.18 -40.03 -50.76
CA ALA A 543 -15.20 -40.97 -51.20
C ALA A 543 -14.58 -42.15 -51.96
N PHE A 544 -15.08 -43.35 -51.68
CA PHE A 544 -14.71 -44.61 -52.30
C PHE A 544 -15.95 -45.24 -52.92
N GLY A 545 -15.92 -45.45 -54.23
CA GLY A 545 -16.98 -46.16 -54.95
C GLY A 545 -16.47 -47.51 -55.45
N LEU A 546 -17.12 -48.61 -55.06
CA LEU A 546 -16.96 -49.91 -55.71
C LEU A 546 -18.18 -50.16 -56.59
N ILE A 547 -17.95 -50.31 -57.89
CA ILE A 547 -19.03 -50.33 -58.91
C ILE A 547 -19.24 -51.74 -59.51
N SER A 548 -18.26 -52.66 -59.38
CA SER A 548 -18.24 -53.94 -60.13
C SER A 548 -18.29 -55.22 -59.27
N LEU A 549 -18.85 -55.16 -58.06
CA LEU A 549 -19.10 -56.37 -57.24
C LEU A 549 -20.41 -57.04 -57.70
N SER A 550 -20.32 -57.75 -58.83
CA SER A 550 -21.32 -58.59 -59.52
C SER A 550 -22.74 -58.03 -59.73
N ASP A 551 -23.37 -57.38 -58.75
CA ASP A 551 -24.71 -56.76 -58.80
C ASP A 551 -24.89 -55.55 -57.85
N PHE A 552 -23.89 -55.20 -57.03
CA PHE A 552 -23.97 -54.13 -56.04
C PHE A 552 -22.94 -53.03 -56.26
N MET A 553 -23.38 -51.80 -55.99
CA MET A 553 -22.57 -50.61 -55.86
C MET A 553 -22.45 -50.26 -54.37
N LEU A 554 -21.22 -50.03 -53.92
CA LEU A 554 -20.94 -49.49 -52.58
C LEU A 554 -20.32 -48.11 -52.75
N ASP A 555 -20.91 -47.11 -52.09
CA ASP A 555 -20.32 -45.78 -51.93
C ASP A 555 -20.03 -45.56 -50.44
N LEU A 556 -18.81 -45.10 -50.13
CA LEU A 556 -18.35 -44.78 -48.79
C LEU A 556 -17.61 -43.44 -48.82
N GLU A 557 -18.16 -42.44 -48.18
CA GLU A 557 -17.55 -41.14 -47.95
C GLU A 557 -17.19 -40.99 -46.46
N LEU A 558 -15.90 -40.83 -46.18
CA LEU A 558 -15.43 -40.41 -44.87
C LEU A 558 -15.30 -38.89 -44.88
N SER A 559 -15.76 -38.24 -43.82
CA SER A 559 -15.72 -36.79 -43.65
C SER A 559 -15.18 -36.43 -42.28
N ALA A 560 -14.24 -35.49 -42.22
CA ALA A 560 -13.63 -35.06 -40.97
C ALA A 560 -13.22 -33.60 -41.01
N VAL A 561 -13.31 -32.94 -39.85
CA VAL A 561 -12.72 -31.63 -39.59
C VAL A 561 -12.07 -31.62 -38.21
N GLN A 562 -10.94 -30.93 -38.13
CA GLN A 562 -10.39 -30.46 -36.87
C GLN A 562 -9.97 -29.00 -37.11
N ALA A 563 -10.58 -28.08 -36.38
CA ALA A 563 -10.37 -26.65 -36.49
C ALA A 563 -9.98 -26.10 -35.12
N ASP A 564 -8.86 -25.38 -35.11
CA ASP A 564 -8.31 -24.73 -33.92
C ASP A 564 -8.29 -23.22 -34.19
N GLY A 565 -8.97 -22.44 -33.35
CA GLY A 565 -9.07 -20.99 -33.40
C GLY A 565 -8.42 -20.36 -32.17
N TYR A 566 -7.61 -19.33 -32.39
CA TYR A 566 -6.96 -18.57 -31.33
C TYR A 566 -7.21 -17.07 -31.57
N GLY A 567 -7.69 -16.37 -30.55
CA GLY A 567 -7.92 -14.93 -30.59
C GLY A 567 -7.40 -14.27 -29.32
N GLU A 568 -6.74 -13.13 -29.47
CA GLU A 568 -6.33 -12.28 -28.36
C GLU A 568 -6.67 -10.82 -28.70
N VAL A 569 -7.35 -10.14 -27.78
CA VAL A 569 -7.77 -8.74 -27.92
C VAL A 569 -7.32 -7.96 -26.69
N ILE A 570 -6.41 -7.02 -26.90
CA ILE A 570 -5.92 -6.11 -25.87
C ILE A 570 -6.53 -4.73 -26.10
N SER A 571 -7.12 -4.15 -25.06
CA SER A 571 -7.69 -2.79 -25.09
C SER A 571 -7.06 -1.96 -23.97
N THR A 572 -6.45 -0.82 -24.32
CA THR A 572 -5.68 -0.01 -23.35
C THR A 572 -6.19 1.45 -23.25
N PRO A 573 -7.34 1.71 -22.60
CA PRO A 573 -7.77 3.07 -22.35
C PRO A 573 -6.84 3.76 -21.35
N LYS A 574 -6.49 5.02 -21.64
CA LYS A 574 -5.63 5.86 -20.80
C LYS A 574 -6.27 7.21 -20.57
N VAL A 575 -6.18 7.71 -19.34
CA VAL A 575 -6.72 9.02 -18.95
C VAL A 575 -5.80 9.69 -17.94
N MET A 576 -5.66 11.02 -18.03
CA MET A 576 -4.88 11.81 -17.07
C MET A 576 -5.83 12.75 -16.35
N THR A 577 -5.73 12.81 -15.02
CA THR A 577 -6.58 13.68 -14.19
C THR A 577 -5.81 14.18 -12.97
N ALA A 578 -6.32 15.24 -12.35
CA ALA A 578 -5.78 15.76 -11.09
C ALA A 578 -6.24 14.91 -9.90
N ASP A 579 -5.53 15.02 -8.77
CA ASP A 579 -5.94 14.40 -7.52
C ASP A 579 -7.40 14.75 -7.15
N LYS A 580 -8.21 13.73 -6.83
CA LYS A 580 -9.64 13.79 -6.47
C LYS A 580 -10.59 14.32 -7.57
N GLN A 581 -10.13 14.47 -8.81
CA GLN A 581 -10.98 14.87 -9.93
C GLN A 581 -11.42 13.65 -10.76
N PRO A 582 -12.73 13.45 -10.98
CA PRO A 582 -13.22 12.37 -11.82
C PRO A 582 -12.85 12.62 -13.29
N ALA A 583 -12.52 11.56 -14.02
CA ALA A 583 -12.27 11.62 -15.45
C ALA A 583 -12.82 10.38 -16.14
N LYS A 584 -13.43 10.59 -17.31
CA LYS A 584 -14.05 9.53 -18.12
C LYS A 584 -13.52 9.58 -19.56
N ILE A 585 -13.15 8.43 -20.09
CA ILE A 585 -12.84 8.22 -21.51
C ILE A 585 -13.72 7.10 -22.06
N GLU A 586 -14.38 7.34 -23.19
CA GLU A 586 -15.25 6.35 -23.84
C GLU A 586 -15.00 6.27 -25.35
N SER A 587 -15.04 5.07 -25.91
CA SER A 587 -14.89 4.80 -27.34
C SER A 587 -15.80 3.66 -27.76
N GLY A 588 -16.62 3.84 -28.80
CA GLY A 588 -17.47 2.78 -29.31
C GLY A 588 -18.56 3.29 -30.24
N LYS A 589 -19.67 2.54 -30.32
CA LYS A 589 -20.78 2.82 -31.23
C LYS A 589 -22.09 2.81 -30.47
N LYS A 590 -23.09 3.53 -30.99
CA LYS A 590 -24.46 3.50 -30.48
C LYS A 590 -25.30 2.60 -31.37
N ILE A 591 -25.97 1.61 -30.79
CA ILE A 591 -26.83 0.67 -31.51
C ILE A 591 -28.29 1.13 -31.35
N PRO A 592 -29.02 1.40 -32.45
CA PRO A 592 -30.43 1.76 -32.37
C PRO A 592 -31.29 0.53 -32.07
N TYR A 593 -32.20 0.68 -31.10
CA TYR A 593 -33.22 -0.27 -30.71
C TYR A 593 -34.60 0.33 -30.99
N THR A 594 -35.40 -0.35 -31.80
CA THR A 594 -36.80 0.06 -32.02
C THR A 594 -37.66 -0.54 -30.91
N SER A 595 -38.24 0.32 -30.09
CA SER A 595 -39.31 -0.02 -29.15
C SER A 595 -40.64 0.50 -29.72
N SER A 596 -41.73 -0.22 -29.52
CA SER A 596 -43.07 0.31 -29.79
C SER A 596 -43.71 0.68 -28.46
N THR A 597 -44.06 1.96 -28.31
CA THR A 597 -44.86 2.42 -27.17
C THR A 597 -46.27 2.69 -27.66
N GLY A 598 -47.23 1.88 -27.21
CA GLY A 598 -48.64 1.93 -27.59
C GLY A 598 -49.17 0.58 -28.05
N GLY A 599 -50.35 0.19 -27.57
CA GLY A 599 -50.99 -1.08 -27.95
C GLY A 599 -51.80 -0.97 -29.25
N GLY A 600 -51.65 -1.97 -30.12
CA GLY A 600 -52.45 -2.13 -31.35
C GLY A 600 -51.97 -1.33 -32.56
N ALA A 601 -52.88 -1.04 -33.50
CA ALA A 601 -52.60 -0.47 -34.82
C ALA A 601 -52.02 0.98 -34.82
N ASN A 602 -51.90 1.62 -33.66
CA ASN A 602 -51.32 2.96 -33.48
C ASN A 602 -49.93 2.93 -32.81
N ALA A 603 -49.21 1.80 -32.90
CA ALA A 603 -47.86 1.68 -32.37
C ALA A 603 -46.89 2.63 -33.11
N VAL A 604 -46.47 3.71 -32.45
CA VAL A 604 -45.43 4.61 -32.96
C VAL A 604 -44.07 3.97 -32.67
N PRO A 605 -43.22 3.71 -33.69
CA PRO A 605 -41.88 3.20 -33.46
C PRO A 605 -41.01 4.30 -32.83
N LYS A 606 -40.47 4.02 -31.64
CA LYS A 606 -39.49 4.87 -30.95
C LYS A 606 -38.12 4.21 -31.04
N THR A 607 -37.17 4.90 -31.63
CA THR A 607 -35.77 4.43 -31.68
C THR A 607 -35.01 4.93 -30.46
N GLU A 608 -34.55 4.02 -29.61
CA GLU A 608 -33.66 4.27 -28.48
C GLU A 608 -32.23 3.84 -28.82
N PHE A 609 -31.21 4.56 -28.39
CA PHE A 609 -29.82 4.21 -28.67
C PHE A 609 -29.16 3.62 -27.43
N ILE A 610 -28.64 2.40 -27.55
CA ILE A 610 -27.86 1.75 -26.49
C ILE A 610 -26.37 1.82 -26.85
N ASP A 611 -25.54 2.25 -25.90
CA ASP A 611 -24.10 2.41 -26.10
C ASP A 611 -23.39 1.05 -25.99
N ALA A 612 -22.65 0.68 -27.03
CA ALA A 612 -21.71 -0.44 -27.02
C ALA A 612 -20.29 0.15 -27.05
N THR A 613 -19.79 0.52 -25.88
CA THR A 613 -18.54 1.27 -25.71
C THR A 613 -17.57 0.59 -24.75
N LEU A 614 -16.29 0.84 -25.01
CA LEU A 614 -15.21 0.71 -24.04
C LEU A 614 -15.16 2.03 -23.24
N SER A 615 -15.45 1.98 -21.95
CA SER A 615 -15.38 3.14 -21.06
C SER A 615 -14.44 2.88 -19.88
N LEU A 616 -13.67 3.90 -19.50
CA LEU A 616 -12.92 3.97 -18.26
C LEU A 616 -13.34 5.25 -17.54
N ASP A 617 -13.99 5.11 -16.39
CA ASP A 617 -14.33 6.18 -15.46
C ASP A 617 -13.52 5.98 -14.17
N VAL A 618 -12.80 7.01 -13.76
CA VAL A 618 -11.87 6.94 -12.64
C VAL A 618 -11.88 8.22 -11.80
N THR A 619 -11.86 8.04 -10.48
CA THR A 619 -11.55 9.10 -9.51
C THR A 619 -10.33 8.67 -8.69
N PRO A 620 -9.13 9.23 -8.94
CA PRO A 620 -7.95 8.91 -8.14
C PRO A 620 -7.86 9.79 -6.89
N SER A 621 -7.19 9.27 -5.87
CA SER A 621 -6.79 9.97 -4.65
C SER A 621 -5.38 9.53 -4.27
N ILE A 622 -4.45 10.46 -4.19
CA ILE A 622 -3.06 10.22 -3.81
C ILE A 622 -2.96 10.28 -2.28
N THR A 623 -2.39 9.23 -1.70
CA THR A 623 -2.09 9.17 -0.27
C THR A 623 -0.76 9.87 0.05
N PRO A 624 -0.53 10.30 1.30
CA PRO A 624 0.75 10.90 1.69
C PRO A 624 1.97 9.98 1.46
N ASP A 625 1.76 8.67 1.48
CA ASP A 625 2.76 7.62 1.21
C ASP A 625 3.05 7.43 -0.30
N GLY A 626 2.43 8.23 -1.18
CA GLY A 626 2.63 8.16 -2.63
C GLY A 626 1.87 7.04 -3.34
N LYS A 627 1.02 6.29 -2.63
CA LYS A 627 0.10 5.31 -3.22
C LYS A 627 -1.12 6.01 -3.81
N VAL A 628 -1.69 5.44 -4.88
CA VAL A 628 -2.87 5.95 -5.55
C VAL A 628 -4.06 5.05 -5.24
N MET A 629 -5.04 5.59 -4.52
CA MET A 629 -6.36 4.99 -4.35
C MET A 629 -7.23 5.41 -5.54
N MET A 630 -7.94 4.48 -6.17
CA MET A 630 -8.76 4.78 -7.35
C MET A 630 -10.10 4.07 -7.25
N LYS A 631 -11.17 4.86 -7.38
CA LYS A 631 -12.49 4.33 -7.70
C LYS A 631 -12.54 4.15 -9.22
N LEU A 632 -12.73 2.92 -9.68
CA LEU A 632 -12.71 2.55 -11.10
C LEU A 632 -14.06 1.96 -11.49
N ASN A 633 -14.61 2.45 -12.60
CA ASN A 633 -15.67 1.80 -13.36
C ASN A 633 -15.16 1.59 -14.79
N ILE A 634 -14.99 0.33 -15.18
CA ILE A 634 -14.53 -0.04 -16.52
C ILE A 634 -15.61 -0.88 -17.17
N THR A 635 -16.05 -0.46 -18.36
CA THR A 635 -16.99 -1.21 -19.19
C THR A 635 -16.35 -1.57 -20.53
N LYS A 636 -16.63 -2.78 -21.02
CA LYS A 636 -16.26 -3.24 -22.36
C LYS A 636 -17.45 -3.95 -22.97
N ASP A 637 -18.27 -3.17 -23.67
CA ASP A 637 -19.48 -3.68 -24.29
C ASP A 637 -19.22 -3.98 -25.77
N SER A 638 -19.73 -5.11 -26.24
CA SER A 638 -19.59 -5.53 -27.64
C SER A 638 -20.93 -5.96 -28.24
N GLN A 639 -21.08 -5.75 -29.54
CA GLN A 639 -22.24 -6.24 -30.27
C GLN A 639 -22.16 -7.77 -30.39
N SER A 640 -23.26 -8.45 -30.10
CA SER A 640 -23.39 -9.90 -30.33
C SER A 640 -24.24 -10.19 -31.58
N THR A 641 -24.35 -11.48 -31.93
CA THR A 641 -25.13 -11.92 -33.10
C THR A 641 -26.61 -11.53 -32.97
N PRO A 642 -27.30 -11.14 -34.05
CA PRO A 642 -28.72 -10.86 -34.02
C PRO A 642 -29.52 -12.06 -33.52
N THR A 643 -30.54 -11.84 -32.70
CA THR A 643 -31.52 -12.87 -32.35
C THR A 643 -32.34 -13.26 -33.58
N PRO A 644 -33.05 -14.42 -33.56
CA PRO A 644 -33.93 -14.83 -34.66
C PRO A 644 -35.02 -13.80 -35.01
N THR A 645 -35.33 -12.88 -34.09
CA THR A 645 -36.27 -11.74 -34.28
C THR A 645 -35.62 -10.50 -34.89
N GLY A 646 -34.33 -10.55 -35.26
CA GLY A 646 -33.58 -9.45 -35.88
C GLY A 646 -33.07 -8.38 -34.90
N GLN A 647 -33.29 -8.54 -33.59
CA GLN A 647 -32.81 -7.61 -32.57
C GLN A 647 -31.34 -7.91 -32.22
N LEU A 648 -30.54 -6.87 -31.99
CA LEU A 648 -29.10 -7.00 -31.70
C LEU A 648 -28.87 -7.11 -30.19
N THR A 649 -28.40 -8.24 -29.67
CA THR A 649 -28.01 -8.34 -28.26
C THR A 649 -26.63 -7.71 -28.01
N ILE A 650 -26.38 -7.23 -26.78
CA ILE A 650 -25.10 -6.63 -26.38
C ILE A 650 -24.45 -7.51 -25.31
N ASN A 651 -23.20 -7.90 -25.53
CA ASN A 651 -22.37 -8.53 -24.50
C ASN A 651 -21.83 -7.42 -23.61
N LYS A 652 -22.14 -7.48 -22.31
CA LYS A 652 -21.76 -6.46 -21.33
C LYS A 652 -20.72 -7.00 -20.37
N ASN A 653 -19.54 -6.38 -20.34
CA ASN A 653 -18.49 -6.70 -19.36
C ASN A 653 -18.18 -5.45 -18.54
N GLN A 654 -18.44 -5.47 -17.23
CA GLN A 654 -18.27 -4.31 -16.35
C GLN A 654 -17.58 -4.70 -15.03
N ILE A 655 -16.72 -3.82 -14.53
CA ILE A 655 -16.12 -3.91 -13.19
C ILE A 655 -16.23 -2.58 -12.47
N ASP A 656 -16.72 -2.63 -11.23
CA ASP A 656 -16.82 -1.50 -10.30
C ASP A 656 -16.01 -1.83 -9.04
N THR A 657 -14.92 -1.11 -8.82
CA THR A 657 -14.03 -1.41 -7.68
C THR A 657 -13.32 -0.18 -7.13
N ASN A 658 -12.84 -0.28 -5.90
CA ASN A 658 -11.95 0.69 -5.30
C ASN A 658 -10.65 -0.03 -4.91
N VAL A 659 -9.54 0.43 -5.46
CA VAL A 659 -8.23 -0.23 -5.29
C VAL A 659 -7.17 0.77 -4.84
N LEU A 660 -6.23 0.31 -4.02
CA LEU A 660 -5.03 1.06 -3.65
C LEU A 660 -3.84 0.41 -4.35
N VAL A 661 -3.10 1.19 -5.13
CA VAL A 661 -1.98 0.71 -5.95
C VAL A 661 -0.78 1.62 -5.75
N ASP A 662 0.41 1.05 -5.76
CA ASP A 662 1.66 1.79 -5.73
C ASP A 662 1.91 2.54 -7.05
N ASN A 663 2.66 3.64 -6.98
CA ASN A 663 2.93 4.48 -8.14
C ASN A 663 3.74 3.72 -9.21
N GLY A 664 3.16 3.53 -10.38
CA GLY A 664 3.77 2.85 -11.52
C GLY A 664 3.62 1.32 -11.51
N GLU A 665 3.00 0.74 -10.47
CA GLU A 665 2.77 -0.69 -10.39
C GLU A 665 1.46 -1.10 -11.07
N THR A 666 1.44 -2.29 -11.66
CA THR A 666 0.25 -2.87 -12.29
C THR A 666 -0.41 -3.85 -11.33
N VAL A 667 -1.69 -3.63 -11.04
CA VAL A 667 -2.51 -4.58 -10.27
C VAL A 667 -3.54 -5.25 -11.19
N VAL A 668 -3.80 -6.53 -10.93
CA VAL A 668 -4.92 -7.26 -11.54
C VAL A 668 -6.17 -6.93 -10.73
N LEU A 669 -7.15 -6.27 -11.34
CA LEU A 669 -8.42 -5.94 -10.69
C LEU A 669 -9.32 -7.17 -10.60
N GLY A 670 -9.24 -8.06 -11.59
CA GLY A 670 -9.99 -9.30 -11.66
C GLY A 670 -10.07 -9.85 -13.07
N GLY A 671 -10.81 -10.95 -13.21
CA GLY A 671 -11.05 -11.59 -14.49
C GLY A 671 -12.15 -12.64 -14.45
N ILE A 672 -12.53 -13.12 -15.63
CA ILE A 672 -13.54 -14.16 -15.83
C ILE A 672 -12.91 -15.23 -16.72
N PHE A 673 -12.95 -16.48 -16.29
CA PHE A 673 -12.56 -17.64 -17.08
C PHE A 673 -13.80 -18.51 -17.32
N GLU A 674 -14.11 -18.76 -18.58
CA GLU A 674 -15.23 -19.57 -19.04
C GLU A 674 -14.69 -20.72 -19.89
N GLN A 675 -15.15 -21.94 -19.62
CA GLN A 675 -14.85 -23.10 -20.45
C GLN A 675 -16.14 -23.88 -20.75
N GLU A 676 -16.40 -24.10 -22.02
CA GLU A 676 -17.55 -24.86 -22.52
C GLU A 676 -17.06 -26.09 -23.28
N ASN A 677 -17.42 -27.28 -22.78
CA ASN A 677 -17.11 -28.55 -23.42
C ASN A 677 -18.39 -29.20 -23.93
N ILE A 678 -18.53 -29.32 -25.24
CA ILE A 678 -19.66 -29.99 -25.89
C ILE A 678 -19.15 -31.28 -26.53
N SER A 679 -19.75 -32.41 -26.15
CA SER A 679 -19.50 -33.71 -26.78
C SER A 679 -20.83 -34.28 -27.24
N SER A 680 -21.02 -34.37 -28.55
CA SER A 680 -22.23 -34.90 -29.17
C SER A 680 -21.88 -36.11 -30.03
N GLN A 681 -22.64 -37.19 -29.86
CA GLN A 681 -22.49 -38.41 -30.64
C GLN A 681 -23.85 -38.79 -31.23
N VAL A 682 -23.92 -38.90 -32.54
CA VAL A 682 -25.08 -39.40 -33.27
C VAL A 682 -24.70 -40.73 -33.89
N LYS A 683 -25.45 -41.81 -33.64
CA LYS A 683 -25.09 -43.15 -34.09
C LYS A 683 -26.31 -43.97 -34.49
N VAL A 684 -26.10 -44.95 -35.37
CA VAL A 684 -27.08 -46.01 -35.64
C VAL A 684 -27.14 -46.94 -34.42
N PRO A 685 -28.33 -47.20 -33.86
CA PRO A 685 -28.48 -48.15 -32.75
C PRO A 685 -27.87 -49.51 -33.09
N PHE A 686 -27.28 -50.19 -32.10
CA PHE A 686 -26.57 -51.47 -32.23
C PHE A 686 -25.26 -51.38 -33.05
N LEU A 687 -25.31 -50.98 -34.33
CA LEU A 687 -24.16 -50.98 -35.23
C LEU A 687 -23.08 -49.94 -34.86
N GLY A 688 -23.47 -48.80 -34.29
CA GLY A 688 -22.56 -47.75 -33.83
C GLY A 688 -21.71 -48.11 -32.61
N ASP A 689 -22.10 -49.12 -31.85
CA ASP A 689 -21.45 -49.54 -30.61
C ASP A 689 -20.48 -50.71 -30.79
N LEU A 690 -20.40 -51.27 -32.00
CA LEU A 690 -19.47 -52.35 -32.31
C LEU A 690 -18.00 -51.88 -32.24
N PRO A 691 -17.09 -52.66 -31.65
CA PRO A 691 -15.67 -52.34 -31.66
C PRO A 691 -15.12 -52.34 -33.09
N TYR A 692 -14.18 -51.44 -33.37
CA TYR A 692 -13.56 -51.19 -34.68
C TYR A 692 -14.52 -50.67 -35.76
N VAL A 693 -15.59 -51.39 -36.07
CA VAL A 693 -16.52 -51.08 -37.17
C VAL A 693 -17.57 -50.04 -36.81
N GLY A 694 -17.86 -49.81 -35.52
CA GLY A 694 -18.89 -48.85 -35.10
C GLY A 694 -18.62 -47.40 -35.53
N ARG A 695 -17.36 -47.07 -35.88
CA ARG A 695 -17.01 -45.77 -36.46
C ARG A 695 -17.63 -45.51 -37.84
N LEU A 696 -18.00 -46.57 -38.58
CA LEU A 696 -18.72 -46.48 -39.85
C LEU A 696 -20.23 -46.24 -39.68
N PHE A 697 -20.71 -46.12 -38.44
CA PHE A 697 -22.13 -46.01 -38.09
C PHE A 697 -22.40 -44.88 -37.10
N ARG A 698 -21.45 -43.96 -36.93
CA ARG A 698 -21.59 -42.83 -35.99
C ARG A 698 -20.89 -41.57 -36.48
N ARG A 699 -21.36 -40.43 -35.96
CA ARG A 699 -20.77 -39.10 -36.08
C ARG A 699 -20.41 -38.62 -34.68
N ASP A 700 -19.14 -38.30 -34.49
CA ASP A 700 -18.60 -37.80 -33.23
C ASP A 700 -18.27 -36.30 -33.41
N LEU A 701 -18.87 -35.44 -32.59
CA LEU A 701 -18.61 -34.00 -32.52
C LEU A 701 -18.08 -33.64 -31.13
N LYS A 702 -16.93 -32.98 -31.09
CA LYS A 702 -16.33 -32.43 -29.87
C LYS A 702 -15.96 -30.97 -30.08
N THR A 703 -16.47 -30.10 -29.21
CA THR A 703 -16.15 -28.67 -29.17
C THR A 703 -15.65 -28.31 -27.77
N ASP A 704 -14.55 -27.56 -27.69
CA ASP A 704 -13.99 -27.01 -26.44
C ASP A 704 -13.71 -25.53 -26.68
N ASN A 705 -14.53 -24.66 -26.09
CA ASN A 705 -14.39 -23.21 -26.18
C ASN A 705 -13.90 -22.69 -24.83
N LYS A 706 -12.79 -21.95 -24.82
CA LYS A 706 -12.26 -21.29 -23.63
C LYS A 706 -12.19 -19.80 -23.86
N ARG A 707 -12.66 -19.02 -22.88
CA ARG A 707 -12.60 -17.57 -22.88
C ARG A 707 -12.02 -17.08 -21.57
N GLU A 708 -11.08 -16.16 -21.65
CA GLU A 708 -10.47 -15.51 -20.49
C GLU A 708 -10.51 -14.01 -20.68
N LEU A 709 -11.01 -13.29 -19.66
CA LEU A 709 -10.99 -11.85 -19.58
C LEU A 709 -10.18 -11.46 -18.35
N LEU A 710 -9.15 -10.63 -18.51
CA LEU A 710 -8.36 -10.08 -17.42
C LEU A 710 -8.32 -8.56 -17.53
N ILE A 711 -8.47 -7.88 -16.40
CA ILE A 711 -8.43 -6.41 -16.31
C ILE A 711 -7.29 -6.01 -15.38
N PHE A 712 -6.37 -5.23 -15.92
CA PHE A 712 -5.22 -4.67 -15.22
C PHE A 712 -5.36 -3.15 -15.13
N VAL A 713 -4.82 -2.54 -14.08
CA VAL A 713 -4.68 -1.08 -14.00
C VAL A 713 -3.30 -0.69 -13.49
N THR A 714 -2.77 0.39 -14.05
CA THR A 714 -1.46 0.96 -13.69
C THR A 714 -1.63 2.46 -13.53
N PRO A 715 -1.60 3.01 -12.30
CA PRO A 715 -1.54 4.44 -12.09
C PRO A 715 -0.10 4.93 -12.13
N ARG A 716 0.12 6.13 -12.66
CA ARG A 716 1.41 6.81 -12.67
C ARG A 716 1.23 8.27 -12.27
N ILE A 717 1.86 8.69 -11.18
CA ILE A 717 1.91 10.09 -10.76
C ILE A 717 2.87 10.84 -11.70
N VAL A 718 2.38 11.91 -12.31
CA VAL A 718 3.17 12.77 -13.20
C VAL A 718 3.84 13.84 -12.33
N ASN A 719 5.17 13.78 -12.24
CA ASN A 719 5.96 14.83 -11.60
C ASN A 719 6.31 15.90 -12.64
N ASP A 720 6.08 17.17 -12.28
CA ASP A 720 6.17 18.36 -13.14
C ASP A 720 7.60 18.67 -13.67
N THR A 721 8.62 17.91 -13.25
CA THR A 721 10.02 18.19 -13.61
C THR A 721 10.46 17.59 -14.96
N LEU A 722 9.62 16.83 -15.66
CA LEU A 722 9.99 16.12 -16.90
C LEU A 722 9.36 16.70 -18.18
N THR A 723 8.55 17.75 -18.11
CA THR A 723 7.80 18.28 -19.26
C THR A 723 8.44 19.52 -19.90
N ARG A 724 9.65 19.93 -19.48
CA ARG A 724 10.33 21.11 -20.05
C ARG A 724 11.24 20.83 -21.26
N ASN A 725 11.39 19.58 -21.66
CA ASN A 725 12.13 19.17 -22.86
C ASN A 725 11.22 18.38 -23.80
N HIS A 726 10.35 19.08 -24.52
CA HIS A 726 9.89 18.66 -25.84
C HIS A 726 9.50 19.89 -26.67
#